data_AF-A0AAQ4FHS4-F1
#
_entry.id   AF-A0AAQ4FHS4-F1
#
_cell.length_a   1.000
_cell.length_b   1.000
_cell.length_c   1.000
_cell.angle_alpha   90.00
_cell.angle_beta   90.00
_cell.angle_gamma   90.00
#
_symmetry.space_group_name_H-M   'P 1'
#
loop_
_entity.id
_entity.type
_entity.pdbx_description
1 polymer ?
#
loop_
_entity_poly.entity_id
_entity_poly.type
_entity_poly.pdbx_seq_one_letter_code
_entity_poly.pdbx_strand_id
1 'polypeptide(L)'
;MAQATTVYTLVGFGDEVDWRPLHFVRPIPRNWWCSACGLVRRKTAWLPCMHVLCESCYDQCGDKAFRVCPLDGADCLEDITWMEFPAEDVLKRQEEISQTDLEVVRWLEAVAIAVCVLVFVLAIALVLQHYYPDIAPRFVRRRPVNISEGNASNTTRASMPRALLRSCGTVACHRYASFFLGQLNQSVDPCDDLRAFSCASRPKWRHSLKDELVENASRAVLANFAATRHGKHSAVAKTSTFYRTCVSSKTPLDLQSLRAFLADSAADAEPAGQDSSIPFQVMSKMAARYGNGILFRLGTGFVPESGSRIERSALVLGLNRDFRGWMQKVSHNTGNDSDLRNIKRVLSLSTSRDDFVWRNVSADIMEVLQTLKDISRSRTVGSSEAPALTTVSEMGAGLLNIKPAILFTQLQLRGASYSKEYLVMLEQGGLLFFLDSVLERVYQRQLVEYLIWETARQMSTFFLRTHAARLEHACYTRVVKLFGSAAVLMPVIWHQVSAEAVVSAEATFASVLKASEDAVHAVEARTINESRRLTALGHRLRQVRLVISYPEDVREQQALNEKLAHVPAMGDVFFDNFLTALESSWNHKKERPALPAPLRPRPRYDALRNELVLPIDFLVPPWFSLDSPPYTRLATVGLSLSLTLWQAVSSRNVYDVGESSWRFLSQLHGSKLTCLPGTEMNGLEDAFRRVAVVVVANALRQILASGNSSSNGSAGFSDRLTEDVREDLELLLVACCVSTCGPHNHGICAAVMKAPQFQHVFRCTQKEDVDREKCSSR
;
A
#
# COMPACT_ATOMS: atom_id res chain seq x y z
N MET A 1 9.16 11.23 31.89
CA MET A 1 8.30 10.52 30.94
C MET A 1 7.02 10.12 31.67
N ALA A 2 5.89 10.81 31.41
CA ALA A 2 4.61 10.44 32.01
C ALA A 2 4.10 9.15 31.34
N GLN A 3 3.88 8.08 32.11
CA GLN A 3 3.31 6.85 31.58
C GLN A 3 1.87 7.11 31.16
N ALA A 4 1.51 6.75 29.93
CA ALA A 4 0.14 6.90 29.44
C ALA A 4 -0.79 6.02 30.29
N THR A 5 -1.77 6.63 30.96
CA THR A 5 -2.79 5.93 31.73
C THR A 5 -3.65 5.11 30.76
N THR A 6 -3.55 3.79 30.84
CA THR A 6 -4.28 2.87 29.96
C THR A 6 -5.63 2.53 30.61
N VAL A 7 -6.72 2.60 29.83
CA VAL A 7 -8.08 2.30 30.29
C VAL A 7 -8.41 0.85 29.95
N TYR A 8 -8.97 0.11 30.91
CA TYR A 8 -9.37 -1.29 30.73
C TYR A 8 -10.81 -1.52 31.14
N THR A 9 -11.51 -2.44 30.46
CA THR A 9 -12.88 -2.85 30.83
C THR A 9 -12.84 -4.20 31.54
N LEU A 10 -13.40 -4.25 32.76
CA LEU A 10 -13.52 -5.46 33.57
C LEU A 10 -14.78 -6.26 33.22
N VAL A 11 -14.71 -7.59 33.27
CA VAL A 11 -15.87 -8.49 33.15
C VAL A 11 -15.69 -9.73 34.04
N GLY A 12 -16.67 -10.02 34.89
CA GLY A 12 -16.69 -11.15 35.84
C GLY A 12 -16.15 -10.81 37.24
N PHE A 13 -16.10 -9.53 37.60
CA PHE A 13 -15.61 -9.02 38.89
C PHE A 13 -16.71 -8.44 39.79
N GLY A 14 -17.96 -8.43 39.33
CA GLY A 14 -19.14 -8.00 40.09
C GLY A 14 -19.91 -6.88 39.40
N ASP A 15 -21.20 -6.75 39.72
CA ASP A 15 -22.14 -5.85 39.03
C ASP A 15 -21.74 -4.36 39.11
N GLU A 16 -20.97 -3.97 40.13
CA GLU A 16 -20.55 -2.58 40.33
C GLU A 16 -19.44 -2.12 39.37
N VAL A 17 -18.60 -3.04 38.90
CA VAL A 17 -17.40 -2.75 38.11
C VAL A 17 -17.43 -3.37 36.72
N ASP A 18 -18.25 -4.40 36.50
CA ASP A 18 -18.35 -5.08 35.22
C ASP A 18 -18.85 -4.14 34.12
N TRP A 19 -18.25 -4.26 32.93
CA TRP A 19 -18.50 -3.46 31.73
C TRP A 19 -18.19 -1.96 31.87
N ARG A 20 -17.54 -1.54 32.95
CA ARG A 20 -17.08 -0.16 33.12
C ARG A 20 -15.62 -0.01 32.70
N PRO A 21 -15.27 1.01 31.91
CA PRO A 21 -13.87 1.36 31.65
C PRO A 21 -13.26 1.98 32.91
N LEU A 22 -12.16 1.40 33.39
CA LEU A 22 -11.44 1.84 34.59
C LEU A 22 -10.02 2.26 34.27
N HIS A 23 -9.55 3.30 34.97
CA HIS A 23 -8.17 3.74 34.98
C HIS A 23 -7.44 3.07 36.14
N PHE A 24 -6.34 2.37 35.86
CA PHE A 24 -5.51 1.75 36.88
C PHE A 24 -4.28 2.59 37.18
N VAL A 25 -3.96 2.76 38.47
CA VAL A 25 -2.78 3.50 38.93
C VAL A 25 -1.49 2.82 38.48
N ARG A 26 -1.48 1.47 38.50
CA ARG A 26 -0.40 0.66 37.94
C ARG A 26 -0.92 -0.09 36.72
N PRO A 27 -0.14 -0.18 35.63
CA PRO A 27 -0.56 -0.93 34.45
C PRO A 27 -0.88 -2.38 34.83
N ILE A 28 -1.99 -2.88 34.27
CA ILE A 28 -2.40 -4.26 34.47
C ILE A 28 -1.33 -5.17 33.82
N PRO A 29 -0.86 -6.22 34.51
CA PRO A 29 0.05 -7.20 33.93
C PRO A 29 -0.51 -7.78 32.62
N ARG A 30 0.35 -8.02 31.63
CA ARG A 30 -0.08 -8.51 30.31
C ARG A 30 -0.83 -9.84 30.37
N ASN A 31 -0.61 -10.64 31.40
CA ASN A 31 -1.26 -11.93 31.61
C ASN A 31 -2.69 -11.86 32.18
N TRP A 32 -3.21 -10.66 32.45
CA TRP A 32 -4.55 -10.49 33.07
C TRP A 32 -5.64 -10.08 32.07
N TRP A 33 -5.27 -9.68 30.86
CA TRP A 33 -6.24 -9.22 29.86
C TRP A 33 -6.18 -10.08 28.59
N CYS A 34 -7.35 -10.29 28.00
CA CYS A 34 -7.48 -11.09 26.80
C CYS A 34 -6.88 -10.36 25.61
N SER A 35 -5.84 -10.92 25.02
CA SER A 35 -5.17 -10.39 23.82
C SER A 35 -6.10 -10.35 22.60
N ALA A 36 -7.18 -11.13 22.58
CA ALA A 36 -8.16 -11.14 21.48
C ALA A 36 -9.25 -10.08 21.63
N CYS A 37 -9.86 -9.93 22.82
CA CYS A 37 -11.00 -9.02 23.01
C CYS A 37 -10.68 -7.76 23.82
N GLY A 38 -9.47 -7.61 24.35
CA GLY A 38 -9.07 -6.43 25.13
C GLY A 38 -9.62 -6.39 26.57
N LEU A 39 -10.53 -7.31 26.93
CA LEU A 39 -11.20 -7.33 28.23
C LEU A 39 -10.34 -7.98 29.30
N VAL A 40 -10.39 -7.44 30.52
CA VAL A 40 -9.81 -8.05 31.72
C VAL A 40 -10.88 -8.93 32.35
N ARG A 41 -10.60 -10.22 32.49
CA ARG A 41 -11.55 -11.21 33.03
C ARG A 41 -10.96 -11.92 34.24
N ARG A 42 -11.85 -12.41 35.11
CA ARG A 42 -11.46 -13.17 36.31
C ARG A 42 -10.59 -14.38 35.98
N LYS A 43 -10.79 -15.00 34.81
CA LYS A 43 -10.09 -16.20 34.38
C LYS A 43 -9.54 -16.05 32.96
N THR A 44 -8.25 -16.32 32.80
CA THR A 44 -7.56 -16.30 31.50
C THR A 44 -6.71 -17.56 31.30
N ALA A 45 -6.64 -18.02 30.05
CA ALA A 45 -5.77 -19.08 29.58
C ALA A 45 -4.50 -18.47 28.97
N TRP A 46 -3.34 -18.84 29.51
CA TRP A 46 -2.05 -18.53 28.89
C TRP A 46 -1.64 -19.66 27.96
N LEU A 47 -1.49 -19.34 26.68
CA LEU A 47 -1.16 -20.29 25.62
C LEU A 47 0.37 -20.38 25.42
N PRO A 48 0.89 -21.49 24.86
CA PRO A 48 2.31 -21.66 24.53
C PRO A 48 2.87 -20.59 23.59
N CYS A 49 2.02 -20.02 22.74
CA CYS A 49 2.38 -18.90 21.87
C CYS A 49 2.47 -17.55 22.58
N MET A 50 2.43 -17.56 23.93
CA MET A 50 2.50 -16.40 24.83
C MET A 50 1.29 -15.46 24.77
N HIS A 51 0.25 -15.82 24.02
CA HIS A 51 -1.02 -15.11 24.01
C HIS A 51 -1.89 -15.50 25.21
N VAL A 52 -2.67 -14.54 25.68
CA VAL A 52 -3.57 -14.70 26.84
C VAL A 52 -4.99 -14.55 26.34
N LEU A 53 -5.84 -15.54 26.55
CA LEU A 53 -7.26 -15.49 26.15
C LEU A 53 -8.16 -15.55 27.38
N CYS A 54 -9.28 -14.84 27.38
CA CYS A 54 -10.32 -15.11 28.37
C CYS A 54 -11.02 -16.43 28.05
N GLU A 55 -11.67 -17.04 29.04
CA GLU A 55 -12.41 -18.30 28.90
C GLU A 55 -13.32 -18.32 27.66
N SER A 56 -14.14 -17.27 27.46
CA SER A 56 -15.03 -17.20 26.28
C SER A 56 -14.29 -17.19 24.94
N CYS A 57 -13.15 -16.49 24.83
CA CYS A 57 -12.36 -16.49 23.60
C CYS A 57 -11.60 -17.81 23.42
N TYR A 58 -11.18 -18.44 24.51
CA TYR A 58 -10.54 -19.75 24.50
C TYR A 58 -11.52 -20.85 24.09
N ASP A 59 -12.77 -20.80 24.52
CA ASP A 59 -13.81 -21.77 24.13
C ASP A 59 -14.17 -21.65 22.66
N GLN A 60 -14.14 -20.44 22.10
CA GLN A 60 -14.29 -20.21 20.66
C GLN A 60 -13.12 -20.74 19.83
N CYS A 61 -12.01 -21.13 20.46
CA CYS A 61 -10.91 -21.81 19.77
C CYS A 61 -11.25 -23.28 19.45
N GLY A 62 -12.42 -23.79 19.83
CA GLY A 62 -12.78 -25.20 19.65
C GLY A 62 -14.11 -25.45 18.97
N ASP A 63 -14.04 -26.05 17.77
CA ASP A 63 -14.92 -27.16 17.39
C ASP A 63 -14.07 -28.33 16.80
N LYS A 64 -13.84 -29.34 17.65
CA LYS A 64 -13.67 -30.79 17.40
C LYS A 64 -12.38 -31.47 16.86
N ALA A 65 -11.24 -30.82 16.61
CA ALA A 65 -10.00 -31.61 16.39
C ALA A 65 -8.69 -30.93 16.80
N PHE A 66 -8.54 -29.63 16.55
CA PHE A 66 -7.34 -28.88 16.87
C PHE A 66 -7.77 -27.53 17.44
N ARG A 67 -7.48 -27.27 18.72
CA ARG A 67 -7.66 -25.94 19.30
C ARG A 67 -6.50 -25.08 18.82
N VAL A 68 -6.74 -24.04 18.03
CA VAL A 68 -5.71 -23.11 17.55
C VAL A 68 -5.94 -21.72 18.13
N CYS A 69 -4.86 -21.00 18.42
CA CYS A 69 -4.92 -19.65 18.93
C CYS A 69 -5.51 -18.72 17.86
N PRO A 70 -6.51 -17.88 18.16
CA PRO A 70 -7.16 -17.04 17.17
C PRO A 70 -6.28 -15.86 16.73
N LEU A 71 -5.15 -15.62 17.39
CA LEU A 71 -4.25 -14.51 17.12
C LEU A 71 -3.12 -14.89 16.15
N ASP A 72 -2.58 -16.11 16.25
CA ASP A 72 -1.45 -16.56 15.43
C ASP A 72 -1.62 -17.95 14.80
N GLY A 73 -2.70 -18.66 15.11
CA GLY A 73 -2.99 -20.00 14.60
C GLY A 73 -2.11 -21.11 15.19
N ALA A 74 -1.35 -20.84 16.26
CA ALA A 74 -0.56 -21.88 16.93
C ALA A 74 -1.47 -22.87 17.67
N ASP A 75 -1.04 -24.13 17.76
CA ASP A 75 -1.78 -25.16 18.50
C ASP A 75 -1.85 -24.82 20.00
N CYS A 76 -3.06 -24.83 20.55
CA CYS A 76 -3.35 -24.59 21.96
C CYS A 76 -3.31 -25.88 22.80
N LEU A 77 -3.11 -27.06 22.19
CA LEU A 77 -3.38 -28.34 22.84
C LEU A 77 -2.30 -28.81 23.82
N GLU A 78 -1.13 -28.18 23.84
CA GLU A 78 -0.05 -28.52 24.76
C GLU A 78 0.09 -27.40 25.82
N ASP A 79 0.07 -27.73 27.10
CA ASP A 79 0.45 -26.89 28.25
C ASP A 79 -0.27 -25.52 28.43
N ILE A 80 -1.60 -25.52 28.47
CA ILE A 80 -2.35 -24.31 28.85
C ILE A 80 -2.28 -24.11 30.36
N THR A 81 -1.77 -22.95 30.76
CA THR A 81 -1.82 -22.52 32.16
C THR A 81 -3.00 -21.58 32.36
N TRP A 82 -4.00 -22.01 33.13
CA TRP A 82 -5.10 -21.15 33.55
C TRP A 82 -4.68 -20.31 34.75
N MET A 83 -4.99 -19.01 34.68
CA MET A 83 -4.80 -18.08 35.77
C MET A 83 -6.17 -17.54 36.18
N GLU A 84 -6.43 -17.53 37.49
CA GLU A 84 -7.59 -16.88 38.08
C GLU A 84 -7.12 -15.72 38.95
N PHE A 85 -7.82 -14.59 38.85
CA PHE A 85 -7.50 -13.36 39.56
C PHE A 85 -8.64 -13.03 40.52
N PRO A 86 -8.41 -13.02 41.84
CA PRO A 86 -9.40 -12.57 42.81
C PRO A 86 -9.82 -11.12 42.53
N ALA A 87 -11.09 -10.79 42.77
CA ALA A 87 -11.57 -9.43 42.56
C ALA A 87 -10.83 -8.44 43.46
N GLU A 88 -10.47 -8.86 44.66
CA GLU A 88 -9.74 -8.08 45.65
C GLU A 88 -8.37 -7.63 45.13
N ASP A 89 -7.68 -8.45 44.34
CA ASP A 89 -6.34 -8.12 43.81
C ASP A 89 -6.39 -7.11 42.67
N VAL A 90 -7.47 -7.14 41.88
CA VAL A 90 -7.72 -6.16 40.82
C VAL A 90 -8.17 -4.83 41.43
N LEU A 91 -9.04 -4.87 42.43
CA LEU A 91 -9.57 -3.68 43.11
C LEU A 91 -8.53 -3.00 44.02
N LYS A 92 -7.64 -3.74 44.69
CA LYS A 92 -6.52 -3.14 45.45
C LYS A 92 -5.60 -2.28 44.59
N ARG A 93 -5.51 -2.54 43.28
CA ARG A 93 -4.74 -1.71 42.33
C ARG A 93 -5.48 -0.43 41.93
N GLN A 94 -6.76 -0.30 42.28
CA GLN A 94 -7.57 0.90 42.14
C GLN A 94 -7.47 1.81 43.37
N GLU A 95 -7.32 1.25 44.58
CA GLU A 95 -7.44 2.00 45.85
C GLU A 95 -6.14 2.47 46.51
N GLU A 96 -4.96 2.24 45.92
CA GLU A 96 -3.70 2.66 46.55
C GLU A 96 -3.40 4.16 46.30
N ILE A 97 -4.22 5.04 46.86
CA ILE A 97 -3.87 6.43 47.23
C ILE A 97 -4.35 6.71 48.66
N SER A 98 -3.53 6.35 49.63
CA SER A 98 -3.19 7.30 50.71
C SER A 98 -1.70 7.62 50.58
N GLN A 99 -1.42 8.58 49.69
CA GLN A 99 -0.14 9.27 49.55
C GLN A 99 0.16 9.99 50.88
N THR A 100 1.32 9.73 51.50
CA THR A 100 2.08 10.76 52.24
C THR A 100 3.54 10.39 52.52
N ASP A 101 3.93 9.10 52.61
CA ASP A 101 5.30 8.80 53.10
C ASP A 101 6.35 8.40 52.05
N LEU A 102 5.97 7.88 50.87
CA LEU A 102 6.96 7.32 49.92
C LEU A 102 7.54 8.33 48.90
N GLU A 103 6.84 9.44 48.62
CA GLU A 103 7.33 10.47 47.69
C GLU A 103 8.36 11.39 48.34
N VAL A 104 8.29 11.62 49.66
CA VAL A 104 9.25 12.46 50.39
C VAL A 104 10.65 11.82 50.39
N VAL A 105 10.74 10.51 50.58
CA VAL A 105 12.03 9.79 50.57
C VAL A 105 12.68 9.84 49.18
N ARG A 106 11.90 9.63 48.11
CA ARG A 106 12.42 9.73 46.73
C ARG A 106 12.81 11.15 46.33
N TRP A 107 12.10 12.16 46.84
CA TRP A 107 12.47 13.56 46.63
C TRP A 107 13.79 13.90 47.34
N LEU A 108 13.99 13.41 48.57
CA LEU A 108 15.24 13.62 49.32
C LEU A 108 16.43 12.91 48.67
N GLU A 109 16.26 11.71 48.13
CA GLU A 109 17.31 11.01 47.37
C GLU A 109 17.67 11.74 46.07
N ALA A 110 16.67 12.24 45.32
CA ALA A 110 16.91 12.99 44.09
C ALA A 110 17.63 14.33 44.35
N VAL A 111 17.27 15.04 45.44
CA VAL A 111 17.95 16.28 45.83
C VAL A 111 19.39 16.01 46.27
N ALA A 112 19.65 14.94 47.02
CA ALA A 112 21.00 14.55 47.42
C ALA A 112 21.89 14.25 46.19
N ILE A 113 21.37 13.53 45.20
CA ILE A 113 22.10 13.22 43.96
C ILE A 113 22.39 14.50 43.16
N ALA A 114 21.40 15.40 43.03
CA ALA A 114 21.58 16.67 42.32
C ALA A 114 22.64 17.56 42.98
N VAL A 115 22.66 17.63 44.32
CA VAL A 115 23.69 18.37 45.07
C VAL A 115 25.07 17.75 44.87
N CYS A 116 25.19 16.41 44.93
CA CYS A 116 26.47 15.73 44.68
C CYS A 116 27.00 15.97 43.27
N VAL A 117 26.14 15.94 42.24
CA VAL A 117 26.54 16.24 40.86
C VAL A 117 26.98 17.70 40.72
N LEU A 118 26.26 18.63 41.33
CA LEU A 118 26.63 20.05 41.30
C LEU A 118 27.99 20.30 41.97
N VAL A 119 28.23 19.70 43.14
CA VAL A 119 29.52 19.80 43.85
C VAL A 119 30.65 19.18 43.02
N PHE A 120 30.40 18.04 42.37
CA PHE A 120 31.38 17.39 41.52
C PHE A 120 31.72 18.22 40.27
N VAL A 121 30.72 18.81 39.62
CA VAL A 121 30.93 19.70 38.46
C VAL A 121 31.68 20.97 38.87
N LEU A 122 31.37 21.56 40.02
CA LEU A 122 32.09 22.71 40.56
C LEU A 122 33.53 22.36 40.94
N ALA A 123 33.77 21.20 41.53
CA ALA A 123 35.12 20.72 41.84
C ALA A 123 35.94 20.50 40.56
N ILE A 124 35.36 19.88 39.53
CA ILE A 124 36.01 19.75 38.22
C ILE A 124 36.28 21.11 37.60
N ALA A 125 35.33 22.04 37.64
CA ALA A 125 35.52 23.39 37.12
C ALA A 125 36.67 24.12 37.83
N LEU A 126 36.76 24.01 39.16
CA LEU A 126 37.85 24.60 39.95
C LEU A 126 39.21 23.94 39.67
N VAL A 127 39.25 22.61 39.52
CA VAL A 127 40.47 21.88 39.14
C VAL A 127 40.92 22.28 37.73
N LEU A 128 39.99 22.35 36.77
CA LEU A 128 40.30 22.80 35.41
C LEU A 128 40.77 24.26 35.39
N GLN A 129 40.18 25.12 36.21
CA GLN A 129 40.58 26.52 36.34
C GLN A 129 41.96 26.69 37.01
N HIS A 130 42.35 25.77 37.88
CA HIS A 130 43.67 25.77 38.53
C HIS A 130 44.78 25.20 37.63
N TYR A 131 44.49 24.14 36.86
CA TYR A 131 45.48 23.46 36.02
C TYR A 131 45.59 24.01 34.60
N TYR A 132 44.57 24.70 34.08
CA TYR A 132 44.53 25.21 32.71
C TYR A 132 44.01 26.66 32.65
N PRO A 133 44.73 27.65 33.22
CA PRO A 133 44.28 29.04 33.25
C PRO A 133 44.10 29.67 31.86
N ASP A 134 44.74 29.12 30.82
CA ASP A 134 44.72 29.67 29.45
C ASP A 134 43.63 29.06 28.55
N ILE A 135 42.85 28.07 29.02
CA ILE A 135 41.74 27.49 28.26
C ILE A 135 40.44 28.19 28.68
N ALA A 136 40.33 29.47 28.36
CA ALA A 136 39.05 30.18 28.37
C ALA A 136 38.28 29.81 27.09
N PRO A 137 37.06 29.23 27.16
CA PRO A 137 36.34 28.89 25.95
C PRO A 137 35.78 30.16 25.31
N ARG A 138 36.27 30.50 24.11
CA ARG A 138 35.56 31.39 23.18
C ARG A 138 34.27 30.70 22.72
N PHE A 139 33.26 30.70 23.58
CA PHE A 139 31.89 30.41 23.17
C PHE A 139 31.41 31.55 22.27
N VAL A 140 31.39 31.28 20.97
CA VAL A 140 30.63 32.04 19.98
C VAL A 140 29.21 32.19 20.49
N ARG A 141 28.77 33.44 20.71
CA ARG A 141 27.38 33.81 20.97
C ARG A 141 26.48 33.28 19.85
N ARG A 142 25.92 32.08 20.02
CA ARG A 142 24.56 31.82 19.55
C ARG A 142 23.64 32.50 20.55
N ARG A 143 22.84 33.46 20.07
CA ARG A 143 21.77 34.05 20.87
C ARG A 143 20.92 32.90 21.41
N PRO A 144 20.68 32.81 22.73
CA PRO A 144 19.66 31.93 23.23
C PRO A 144 18.34 32.42 22.63
N VAL A 145 17.64 31.53 21.93
CA VAL A 145 16.20 31.68 21.76
C VAL A 145 15.66 31.59 23.17
N ASN A 146 15.18 32.73 23.69
CA ASN A 146 14.36 32.74 24.89
C ASN A 146 13.13 31.89 24.59
N ILE A 147 13.17 30.62 24.98
CA ILE A 147 11.96 29.91 25.34
C ILE A 147 11.58 30.57 26.67
N SER A 148 10.76 31.60 26.58
CA SER A 148 9.98 32.00 27.73
C SER A 148 9.22 30.75 28.17
N GLU A 149 9.38 30.38 29.44
CA GLU A 149 8.32 29.72 30.19
C GLU A 149 7.13 30.68 30.22
N GLY A 150 6.46 30.80 29.06
CA GLY A 150 5.14 31.37 29.00
C GLY A 150 4.28 30.46 29.83
N ASN A 151 3.69 31.04 30.88
CA ASN A 151 2.59 30.46 31.64
C ASN A 151 1.82 29.48 30.76
N ALA A 152 1.73 28.23 31.20
CA ALA A 152 0.78 27.26 30.68
C ALA A 152 -0.64 27.76 30.97
N SER A 153 -1.03 28.87 30.33
CA SER A 153 -2.40 29.28 30.17
C SER A 153 -3.07 28.16 29.40
N ASN A 154 -4.20 27.68 29.90
CA ASN A 154 -5.12 26.70 29.35
C ASN A 154 -5.23 26.71 27.81
N THR A 155 -4.22 26.22 27.09
CA THR A 155 -4.33 25.88 25.68
C THR A 155 -5.23 24.67 25.70
N THR A 156 -6.52 24.91 25.44
CA THR A 156 -7.53 23.90 25.21
C THR A 156 -6.94 22.87 24.26
N ARG A 157 -6.51 21.73 24.81
CA ARG A 157 -6.09 20.55 24.07
C ARG A 157 -7.16 20.36 23.02
N ALA A 158 -6.80 20.38 21.73
CA ALA A 158 -7.73 20.19 20.64
C ALA A 158 -8.35 18.79 20.77
N SER A 159 -9.40 18.66 21.59
CA SER A 159 -10.17 17.45 21.70
C SER A 159 -10.98 17.37 20.43
N MET A 160 -10.62 16.44 19.55
CA MET A 160 -11.35 16.22 18.32
C MET A 160 -12.85 16.07 18.65
N PRO A 161 -13.77 16.69 17.89
CA PRO A 161 -15.13 16.88 18.35
C PRO A 161 -15.83 15.54 18.60
N ARG A 162 -16.38 15.38 19.81
CA ARG A 162 -17.41 14.38 20.12
C ARG A 162 -18.63 14.49 19.17
N ALA A 163 -18.71 15.56 18.37
CA ALA A 163 -19.75 15.81 17.37
C ALA A 163 -19.86 14.69 16.31
N LEU A 164 -18.73 14.07 15.92
CA LEU A 164 -18.71 12.98 14.92
C LEU A 164 -19.58 11.78 15.34
N LEU A 165 -19.67 11.50 16.64
CA LEU A 165 -20.51 10.43 17.18
C LEU A 165 -21.95 10.87 17.45
N ARG A 166 -22.22 12.18 17.55
CA ARG A 166 -23.55 12.71 17.89
C ARG A 166 -24.48 12.80 16.67
N SER A 167 -23.94 12.94 15.46
CA SER A 167 -24.73 13.05 14.22
C SER A 167 -24.86 11.74 13.43
N CYS A 168 -24.13 10.69 13.79
CA CYS A 168 -24.27 9.38 13.14
C CYS A 168 -25.54 8.67 13.61
N GLY A 169 -26.56 8.61 12.75
CA GLY A 169 -27.78 7.84 13.00
C GLY A 169 -27.73 6.38 12.51
N THR A 170 -26.72 6.01 11.72
CA THR A 170 -26.66 4.69 11.06
C THR A 170 -25.48 3.86 11.55
N VAL A 171 -25.63 2.52 11.50
CA VAL A 171 -24.56 1.56 11.84
C VAL A 171 -23.35 1.74 10.94
N ALA A 172 -23.56 2.05 9.66
CA ALA A 172 -22.48 2.32 8.71
C ALA A 172 -21.68 3.56 9.11
N CYS A 173 -22.35 4.66 9.48
CA CYS A 173 -21.70 5.87 9.97
C CYS A 173 -20.88 5.61 11.25
N HIS A 174 -21.43 4.85 12.21
CA HIS A 174 -20.68 4.47 13.42
C HIS A 174 -19.45 3.60 13.14
N ARG A 175 -19.56 2.62 12.24
CA ARG A 175 -18.41 1.80 11.82
C ARG A 175 -17.33 2.68 11.19
N TYR A 176 -17.75 3.64 10.40
CA TYR A 176 -16.87 4.61 9.76
C TYR A 176 -16.15 5.48 10.79
N ALA A 177 -16.91 6.12 11.68
CA ALA A 177 -16.39 6.92 12.77
C ALA A 177 -15.38 6.13 13.62
N SER A 178 -15.75 4.90 14.02
CA SER A 178 -14.89 4.03 14.82
C SER A 178 -13.59 3.68 14.09
N PHE A 179 -13.68 3.38 12.79
CA PHE A 179 -12.51 3.10 11.98
C PHE A 179 -11.56 4.30 11.90
N PHE A 180 -12.07 5.51 11.63
CA PHE A 180 -11.26 6.74 11.56
C PHE A 180 -10.66 7.11 12.91
N LEU A 181 -11.47 7.14 13.96
CA LEU A 181 -11.01 7.43 15.33
C LEU A 181 -9.94 6.43 15.79
N GLY A 182 -10.06 5.17 15.39
CA GLY A 182 -9.06 4.14 15.64
C GLY A 182 -7.72 4.35 14.92
N GLN A 183 -7.63 5.25 13.94
CA GLN A 183 -6.35 5.62 13.30
C GLN A 183 -5.63 6.78 14.00
N LEU A 184 -6.37 7.60 14.76
CA LEU A 184 -5.86 8.84 15.28
C LEU A 184 -5.02 8.66 16.54
N ASN A 185 -4.01 9.51 16.70
CA ASN A 185 -3.28 9.70 17.94
C ASN A 185 -3.51 11.09 18.49
N GLN A 186 -4.47 11.17 19.40
CA GLN A 186 -4.85 12.40 20.10
C GLN A 186 -3.73 12.93 21.03
N SER A 187 -2.63 12.18 21.21
CA SER A 187 -1.46 12.67 21.95
C SER A 187 -0.56 13.58 21.11
N VAL A 188 -0.77 13.65 19.80
CA VAL A 188 0.01 14.48 18.86
C VAL A 188 -0.82 15.68 18.46
N ASP A 189 -0.22 16.87 18.43
CA ASP A 189 -0.90 18.05 17.90
C ASP A 189 -0.94 17.94 16.35
N PRO A 190 -2.13 18.02 15.71
CA PRO A 190 -2.22 18.00 14.24
C PRO A 190 -1.44 19.15 13.58
N CYS A 191 -1.22 20.28 14.27
CA CYS A 191 -0.41 21.39 13.78
C CYS A 191 1.09 21.09 13.76
N ASP A 192 1.56 20.15 14.59
CA ASP A 192 2.97 19.75 14.64
C ASP A 192 3.27 18.61 13.64
N ASP A 193 2.45 17.55 13.66
CA ASP A 193 2.58 16.43 12.73
C ASP A 193 1.22 15.78 12.47
N LEU A 194 0.50 16.30 11.46
CA LEU A 194 -0.79 15.76 11.04
C LEU A 194 -0.73 14.27 10.67
N ARG A 195 0.41 13.79 10.17
CA ARG A 195 0.55 12.38 9.79
C ARG A 195 0.66 11.50 11.04
N ALA A 196 1.49 11.89 11.99
CA ALA A 196 1.54 11.18 13.28
C ALA A 196 0.20 11.29 14.01
N PHE A 197 -0.50 12.42 13.92
CA PHE A 197 -1.87 12.54 14.42
C PHE A 197 -2.84 11.58 13.71
N SER A 198 -2.77 11.44 12.38
CA SER A 198 -3.80 10.72 11.61
C SER A 198 -3.50 9.23 11.40
N CYS A 199 -2.24 8.79 11.51
CA CYS A 199 -1.80 7.45 11.09
C CYS A 199 -1.09 6.64 12.18
N ALA A 200 -1.14 7.04 13.46
CA ALA A 200 -0.26 6.45 14.48
C ALA A 200 -0.59 5.01 14.87
N SER A 201 -1.85 4.59 14.79
CA SER A 201 -2.27 3.35 15.45
C SER A 201 -1.66 2.10 14.84
N ARG A 202 -0.94 2.21 13.71
CA ARG A 202 -0.25 1.10 13.05
C ARG A 202 1.06 1.53 12.38
N PRO A 203 2.20 1.59 13.08
CA PRO A 203 3.46 2.08 12.53
C PRO A 203 4.14 1.18 11.47
N LYS A 204 3.53 0.05 11.04
CA LYS A 204 4.15 -0.94 10.15
C LYS A 204 3.26 -1.39 8.97
N TRP A 205 2.53 -0.46 8.36
CA TRP A 205 1.81 -0.75 7.13
C TRP A 205 2.78 -1.21 6.03
N ARG A 206 2.55 -2.39 5.45
CA ARG A 206 3.24 -2.84 4.24
C ARG A 206 2.60 -2.27 2.97
N HIS A 207 1.32 -1.92 3.05
CA HIS A 207 0.50 -1.48 1.94
C HIS A 207 -0.25 -0.19 2.30
N SER A 208 -0.95 0.41 1.34
CA SER A 208 -1.87 1.48 1.69
C SER A 208 -3.02 0.90 2.51
N LEU A 209 -3.61 1.72 3.38
CA LEU A 209 -4.83 1.38 4.12
C LEU A 209 -5.92 0.82 3.19
N LYS A 210 -6.04 1.39 1.99
CA LYS A 210 -6.99 0.93 0.96
C LYS A 210 -6.76 -0.51 0.57
N ASP A 211 -5.53 -0.80 0.15
CA ASP A 211 -5.18 -2.11 -0.36
C ASP A 211 -5.43 -3.18 0.70
N GLU A 212 -5.09 -2.91 1.96
CA GLU A 212 -5.31 -3.86 3.07
C GLU A 212 -6.80 -4.10 3.32
N LEU A 213 -7.64 -3.07 3.30
CA LEU A 213 -9.08 -3.23 3.54
C LEU A 213 -9.78 -4.00 2.43
N VAL A 214 -9.49 -3.65 1.17
CA VAL A 214 -10.05 -4.36 0.00
C VAL A 214 -9.57 -5.80 -0.01
N GLU A 215 -8.30 -6.04 0.31
CA GLU A 215 -7.76 -7.38 0.46
C GLU A 215 -8.45 -8.15 1.58
N ASN A 216 -8.64 -7.56 2.77
CA ASN A 216 -9.30 -8.22 3.90
C ASN A 216 -10.75 -8.59 3.58
N ALA A 217 -11.51 -7.67 2.96
CA ALA A 217 -12.87 -7.93 2.54
C ALA A 217 -12.93 -9.07 1.51
N SER A 218 -12.01 -9.05 0.54
CA SER A 218 -11.93 -10.09 -0.48
C SER A 218 -11.53 -11.45 0.09
N ARG A 219 -10.56 -11.49 1.01
CA ARG A 219 -10.16 -12.72 1.71
C ARG A 219 -11.31 -13.30 2.51
N ALA A 220 -12.06 -12.47 3.22
CA ALA A 220 -13.24 -12.90 3.96
C ALA A 220 -14.30 -13.52 3.05
N VAL A 221 -14.53 -12.95 1.86
CA VAL A 221 -15.44 -13.55 0.88
C VAL A 221 -14.89 -14.85 0.33
N LEU A 222 -13.61 -14.89 -0.09
CA LEU A 222 -13.00 -16.10 -0.65
C LEU A 222 -12.96 -17.28 0.35
N ALA A 223 -12.75 -16.99 1.63
CA ALA A 223 -12.72 -17.98 2.71
C ALA A 223 -14.11 -18.55 3.02
N ASN A 224 -15.14 -17.69 3.05
CA ASN A 224 -16.48 -18.06 3.49
C ASN A 224 -17.43 -18.46 2.35
N PHE A 225 -16.97 -18.40 1.09
CA PHE A 225 -17.83 -18.71 -0.05
C PHE A 225 -18.17 -20.21 -0.08
N ALA A 226 -19.40 -20.55 0.32
CA ALA A 226 -19.91 -21.92 0.24
C ALA A 226 -20.22 -22.31 -1.21
N ALA A 227 -19.53 -23.33 -1.72
CA ALA A 227 -19.70 -23.81 -3.10
C ALA A 227 -21.13 -24.30 -3.42
N THR A 228 -21.98 -24.53 -2.41
CA THR A 228 -23.32 -25.11 -2.55
C THR A 228 -24.34 -24.17 -3.19
N ARG A 229 -24.17 -22.84 -3.10
CA ARG A 229 -25.18 -21.87 -3.62
C ARG A 229 -25.06 -21.54 -5.11
N HIS A 230 -23.87 -21.65 -5.71
CA HIS A 230 -23.62 -21.12 -7.06
C HIS A 230 -23.17 -22.18 -8.08
N GLY A 231 -23.34 -23.47 -7.75
CA GLY A 231 -22.87 -24.58 -8.57
C GLY A 231 -21.33 -24.71 -8.57
N LYS A 232 -20.86 -25.96 -8.65
CA LYS A 232 -19.42 -26.29 -8.61
C LYS A 232 -18.58 -25.64 -9.73
N HIS A 233 -19.24 -25.19 -10.81
CA HIS A 233 -18.57 -24.67 -12.01
C HIS A 233 -18.55 -23.13 -12.12
N SER A 234 -19.11 -22.40 -11.15
CA SER A 234 -19.04 -20.94 -11.19
C SER A 234 -17.59 -20.44 -11.03
N ALA A 235 -17.29 -19.32 -11.67
CA ALA A 235 -16.01 -18.63 -11.54
C ALA A 235 -15.62 -18.37 -10.08
N VAL A 236 -16.60 -17.96 -9.26
CA VAL A 236 -16.40 -17.69 -7.83
C VAL A 236 -16.09 -18.97 -7.05
N ALA A 237 -16.72 -20.10 -7.41
CA ALA A 237 -16.38 -21.40 -6.82
C ALA A 237 -14.93 -21.81 -7.18
N LYS A 238 -14.51 -21.62 -8.44
CA LYS A 238 -13.13 -21.92 -8.87
C LYS A 238 -12.11 -21.07 -8.10
N THR A 239 -12.35 -19.76 -7.95
CA THR A 239 -11.42 -18.88 -7.22
C THR A 239 -11.41 -19.12 -5.72
N SER A 240 -12.57 -19.38 -5.11
CA SER A 240 -12.63 -19.77 -3.70
C SER A 240 -11.94 -21.10 -3.43
N THR A 241 -12.15 -22.13 -4.26
CA THR A 241 -11.47 -23.42 -4.09
C THR A 241 -9.96 -23.29 -4.25
N PHE A 242 -9.49 -22.52 -5.24
CA PHE A 242 -8.06 -22.20 -5.38
C PHE A 242 -7.51 -21.49 -4.14
N TYR A 243 -8.22 -20.48 -3.63
CA TYR A 243 -7.79 -19.75 -2.44
C TYR A 243 -7.73 -20.65 -1.20
N ARG A 244 -8.77 -21.47 -0.98
CA ARG A 244 -8.85 -22.37 0.18
C ARG A 244 -7.75 -23.44 0.17
N THR A 245 -7.51 -24.09 -0.98
CA THR A 245 -6.38 -25.03 -1.14
C THR A 245 -5.03 -24.32 -0.97
N CYS A 246 -4.93 -23.06 -1.36
CA CYS A 246 -3.72 -22.26 -1.16
C CYS A 246 -3.46 -21.96 0.33
N VAL A 247 -4.47 -21.60 1.11
CA VAL A 247 -4.32 -21.23 2.53
C VAL A 247 -4.25 -22.46 3.44
N SER A 248 -4.86 -23.59 3.04
CA SER A 248 -4.80 -24.84 3.82
C SER A 248 -3.37 -25.37 3.99
N SER A 249 -3.18 -26.18 5.03
CA SER A 249 -1.93 -26.88 5.30
C SER A 249 -1.46 -27.63 4.06
N LYS A 250 -0.19 -27.44 3.69
CA LYS A 250 0.38 -28.09 2.51
C LYS A 250 0.46 -29.59 2.72
N THR A 251 -0.02 -30.30 1.71
CA THR A 251 0.01 -31.76 1.72
C THR A 251 1.37 -32.25 1.21
N PRO A 252 1.80 -33.47 1.57
CA PRO A 252 2.95 -34.10 0.93
C PRO A 252 2.84 -34.17 -0.60
N LEU A 253 1.60 -34.26 -1.11
CA LEU A 253 1.29 -34.25 -2.55
C LEU A 253 1.68 -32.92 -3.20
N ASP A 254 1.41 -31.77 -2.57
CA ASP A 254 1.83 -30.47 -3.12
C ASP A 254 3.35 -30.40 -3.32
N LEU A 255 4.13 -30.91 -2.37
CA LEU A 255 5.58 -30.94 -2.44
C LEU A 255 6.08 -31.93 -3.51
N GLN A 256 5.40 -33.05 -3.67
CA GLN A 256 5.69 -34.02 -4.73
C GLN A 256 5.43 -33.41 -6.12
N SER A 257 4.30 -32.73 -6.33
CA SER A 257 4.00 -32.05 -7.60
C SER A 257 5.00 -30.94 -7.89
N LEU A 258 5.45 -30.18 -6.87
CA LEU A 258 6.53 -29.19 -7.04
C LEU A 258 7.84 -29.85 -7.50
N ARG A 259 8.24 -30.95 -6.87
CA ARG A 259 9.47 -31.67 -7.23
C ARG A 259 9.39 -32.25 -8.65
N ALA A 260 8.27 -32.87 -9.00
CA ALA A 260 8.02 -33.37 -10.34
C ALA A 260 8.10 -32.25 -11.38
N PHE A 261 7.50 -31.10 -11.08
CA PHE A 261 7.56 -29.92 -11.94
C PHE A 261 9.00 -29.41 -12.14
N LEU A 262 9.77 -29.30 -11.05
CA LEU A 262 11.15 -28.80 -11.11
C LEU A 262 12.07 -29.80 -11.82
N ALA A 263 11.85 -31.10 -11.63
CA ALA A 263 12.56 -32.16 -12.34
C ALA A 263 12.26 -32.16 -13.84
N ASP A 264 10.99 -32.01 -14.24
CA ASP A 264 10.60 -31.88 -15.66
C ASP A 264 11.27 -30.67 -16.31
N SER A 265 11.34 -29.55 -15.59
CA SER A 265 12.01 -28.33 -16.07
C SER A 265 13.54 -28.47 -16.17
N ALA A 266 14.13 -29.39 -15.41
CA ALA A 266 15.57 -29.67 -15.43
C ALA A 266 15.93 -30.74 -16.47
N ALA A 267 15.04 -31.71 -16.73
CA ALA A 267 15.27 -32.79 -17.68
C ALA A 267 15.46 -32.27 -19.13
N ASP A 268 14.74 -31.22 -19.51
CA ASP A 268 14.93 -30.60 -20.84
C ASP A 268 16.27 -29.86 -20.96
N ALA A 269 16.95 -29.59 -19.84
CA ALA A 269 18.23 -28.89 -19.84
C ALA A 269 19.42 -29.83 -20.01
N GLU A 270 19.23 -31.15 -20.00
CA GLU A 270 20.33 -32.08 -20.27
C GLU A 270 20.70 -32.03 -21.75
N PRO A 271 21.92 -31.58 -22.09
CA PRO A 271 22.29 -31.31 -23.46
C PRO A 271 22.53 -32.62 -24.22
N ALA A 272 21.77 -32.86 -25.28
CA ALA A 272 22.18 -33.77 -26.36
C ALA A 272 23.24 -33.12 -27.30
N GLY A 273 23.69 -31.89 -27.03
CA GLY A 273 24.73 -31.19 -27.79
C GLY A 273 25.00 -29.76 -27.29
N GLN A 274 26.10 -29.13 -27.76
CA GLN A 274 26.50 -27.74 -27.46
C GLN A 274 25.58 -26.67 -28.11
N ASP A 275 24.25 -26.85 -28.06
CA ASP A 275 23.33 -25.85 -28.60
C ASP A 275 23.20 -24.68 -27.61
N SER A 276 23.66 -23.50 -28.01
CA SER A 276 23.58 -22.29 -27.20
C SER A 276 22.14 -21.79 -26.96
N SER A 277 21.15 -22.42 -27.59
CA SER A 277 19.74 -22.10 -27.39
C SER A 277 19.11 -22.67 -26.12
N ILE A 278 19.76 -23.62 -25.42
CA ILE A 278 19.17 -24.37 -24.30
C ILE A 278 18.65 -23.44 -23.18
N PRO A 279 19.41 -22.46 -22.65
CA PRO A 279 18.88 -21.57 -21.62
C PRO A 279 17.63 -20.83 -22.08
N PHE A 280 17.55 -20.44 -23.35
CA PHE A 280 16.38 -19.78 -23.89
C PHE A 280 15.16 -20.68 -23.99
N GLN A 281 15.36 -21.95 -24.34
CA GLN A 281 14.26 -22.91 -24.36
C GLN A 281 13.72 -23.10 -22.95
N VAL A 282 14.61 -23.28 -21.96
CA VAL A 282 14.23 -23.38 -20.54
C VAL A 282 13.54 -22.10 -20.07
N MET A 283 14.12 -20.92 -20.35
CA MET A 283 13.53 -19.62 -20.02
C MET A 283 12.17 -19.41 -20.65
N SER A 284 12.01 -19.76 -21.93
CA SER A 284 10.76 -19.58 -22.67
C SER A 284 9.71 -20.57 -22.22
N LYS A 285 10.09 -21.83 -21.98
CA LYS A 285 9.22 -22.87 -21.40
C LYS A 285 8.77 -22.48 -20.00
N MET A 286 9.70 -22.01 -19.16
CA MET A 286 9.39 -21.48 -17.83
C MET A 286 8.52 -20.23 -17.92
N ALA A 287 8.82 -19.26 -18.78
CA ALA A 287 7.99 -18.07 -18.93
C ALA A 287 6.58 -18.42 -19.42
N ALA A 288 6.46 -19.34 -20.38
CA ALA A 288 5.20 -19.83 -20.90
C ALA A 288 4.39 -20.62 -19.86
N ARG A 289 5.05 -21.45 -19.05
CA ARG A 289 4.40 -22.22 -17.98
C ARG A 289 4.12 -21.39 -16.74
N TYR A 290 4.94 -20.40 -16.41
CA TYR A 290 4.84 -19.60 -15.18
C TYR A 290 4.10 -18.27 -15.33
N GLY A 291 3.77 -17.89 -16.56
CA GLY A 291 3.18 -16.59 -16.87
C GLY A 291 3.98 -15.38 -16.37
N ASN A 292 5.23 -15.60 -15.94
CA ASN A 292 6.18 -14.61 -15.47
C ASN A 292 7.53 -15.06 -15.98
N GLY A 293 8.16 -14.25 -16.84
CA GLY A 293 9.55 -14.52 -17.16
C GLY A 293 10.42 -14.20 -15.94
N ILE A 294 11.42 -15.04 -15.73
CA ILE A 294 12.23 -15.04 -14.52
C ILE A 294 13.14 -13.80 -14.46
N LEU A 295 13.82 -13.51 -15.57
CA LEU A 295 14.69 -12.34 -15.71
C LEU A 295 13.96 -11.15 -16.33
N PHE A 296 13.13 -11.41 -17.34
CA PHE A 296 12.39 -10.39 -18.06
C PHE A 296 10.89 -10.69 -18.03
N ARG A 297 10.09 -9.63 -18.07
CA ARG A 297 8.65 -9.70 -18.28
C ARG A 297 8.38 -9.72 -19.78
N LEU A 298 7.64 -10.73 -20.22
CA LEU A 298 6.94 -10.74 -21.50
C LEU A 298 5.48 -10.41 -21.25
N GLY A 299 4.93 -9.51 -22.06
CA GLY A 299 3.52 -9.18 -22.05
C GLY A 299 3.07 -8.68 -23.40
N THR A 300 1.80 -8.38 -23.50
CA THR A 300 1.23 -7.62 -24.60
C THR A 300 0.83 -6.24 -24.07
N GLY A 301 0.93 -5.24 -24.92
CA GLY A 301 0.59 -3.86 -24.61
C GLY A 301 0.07 -3.17 -25.85
N PHE A 302 -0.39 -1.94 -25.69
CA PHE A 302 -0.86 -1.12 -26.79
C PHE A 302 0.09 0.06 -26.94
N VAL A 303 0.51 0.29 -28.19
CA VAL A 303 1.31 1.45 -28.55
C VAL A 303 0.45 2.29 -29.48
N PRO A 304 0.16 3.55 -29.12
CA PRO A 304 -0.57 4.43 -30.00
C PRO A 304 0.29 4.74 -31.21
N GLU A 305 -0.32 4.63 -32.38
CA GLU A 305 0.32 4.99 -33.63
C GLU A 305 0.45 6.52 -33.70
N SER A 306 1.65 7.03 -34.00
CA SER A 306 1.93 8.47 -34.00
C SER A 306 0.90 9.23 -34.85
N GLY A 307 0.15 10.15 -34.24
CA GLY A 307 -0.88 10.94 -34.90
C GLY A 307 -2.22 10.23 -35.16
N SER A 308 -2.39 9.00 -34.69
CA SER A 308 -3.56 8.17 -34.88
C SER A 308 -4.23 7.83 -33.54
N ARG A 309 -5.56 7.70 -33.54
CA ARG A 309 -6.33 7.17 -32.40
C ARG A 309 -6.28 5.64 -32.32
N ILE A 310 -5.66 4.99 -33.31
CA ILE A 310 -5.57 3.54 -33.39
C ILE A 310 -4.40 3.09 -32.51
N GLU A 311 -4.73 2.25 -31.55
CA GLU A 311 -3.77 1.52 -30.73
C GLU A 311 -3.37 0.23 -31.47
N ARG A 312 -2.08 0.04 -31.70
CA ARG A 312 -1.56 -1.24 -32.21
C ARG A 312 -1.10 -2.10 -31.05
N SER A 313 -1.42 -3.39 -31.08
CA SER A 313 -0.84 -4.34 -30.13
C SER A 313 0.66 -4.44 -30.36
N ALA A 314 1.45 -4.32 -29.31
CA ALA A 314 2.88 -4.57 -29.29
C ALA A 314 3.22 -5.62 -28.24
N LEU A 315 4.29 -6.39 -28.46
CA LEU A 315 4.87 -7.19 -27.41
C LEU A 315 5.62 -6.26 -26.45
N VAL A 316 5.37 -6.37 -25.15
CA VAL A 316 6.11 -5.63 -24.14
C VAL A 316 7.20 -6.51 -23.57
N LEU A 317 8.44 -6.06 -23.67
CA LEU A 317 9.61 -6.68 -23.05
C LEU A 317 10.18 -5.72 -22.00
N GLY A 318 10.22 -6.16 -20.74
CA GLY A 318 10.75 -5.39 -19.62
C GLY A 318 11.59 -6.24 -18.68
N LEU A 319 12.34 -5.65 -17.75
CA LEU A 319 12.87 -6.44 -16.63
C LEU A 319 11.72 -6.91 -15.73
N ASN A 320 11.81 -8.12 -15.20
CA ASN A 320 10.85 -8.55 -14.19
C ASN A 320 10.94 -7.61 -12.97
N ARG A 321 9.80 -7.05 -12.53
CA ARG A 321 9.74 -6.10 -11.41
C ARG A 321 10.12 -6.74 -10.07
N ASP A 322 9.74 -7.99 -9.85
CA ASP A 322 10.09 -8.75 -8.65
C ASP A 322 11.60 -8.98 -8.62
N PHE A 323 12.18 -9.32 -9.77
CA PHE A 323 13.63 -9.42 -9.94
C PHE A 323 14.32 -8.07 -9.67
N ARG A 324 13.86 -6.97 -10.27
CA ARG A 324 14.41 -5.62 -10.03
C ARG A 324 14.36 -5.20 -8.57
N GLY A 325 13.20 -5.40 -7.91
CA GLY A 325 13.02 -5.03 -6.51
C GLY A 325 13.87 -5.88 -5.57
N TRP A 326 14.07 -7.15 -5.90
CA TRP A 326 15.00 -8.02 -5.19
C TRP A 326 16.46 -7.60 -5.40
N MET A 327 16.87 -7.32 -6.65
CA MET A 327 18.21 -6.82 -6.99
C MET A 327 18.56 -5.54 -6.24
N GLN A 328 17.61 -4.60 -6.13
CA GLN A 328 17.79 -3.38 -5.34
C GLN A 328 17.98 -3.66 -3.85
N LYS A 329 17.24 -4.62 -3.28
CA LYS A 329 17.40 -4.99 -1.86
C LYS A 329 18.73 -5.69 -1.60
N VAL A 330 19.12 -6.59 -2.49
CA VAL A 330 20.37 -7.35 -2.40
C VAL A 330 21.56 -6.42 -2.58
N SER A 331 21.51 -5.46 -3.51
CA SER A 331 22.62 -4.54 -3.76
C SER A 331 23.01 -3.69 -2.56
N HIS A 332 22.09 -3.47 -1.62
CA HIS A 332 22.34 -2.77 -0.35
C HIS A 332 22.79 -3.68 0.80
N ASN A 333 22.58 -5.00 0.71
CA ASN A 333 22.81 -5.95 1.81
C ASN A 333 23.72 -7.14 1.47
N THR A 334 24.40 -7.14 0.31
CA THR A 334 25.29 -8.25 -0.08
C THR A 334 26.45 -8.40 0.89
N GLY A 335 26.47 -9.53 1.59
CA GLY A 335 27.47 -9.89 2.60
C GLY A 335 26.93 -10.81 3.71
N ASN A 336 25.60 -10.95 3.82
CA ASN A 336 25.00 -11.70 4.92
C ASN A 336 24.69 -13.16 4.59
N ASP A 337 25.03 -14.04 5.53
CA ASP A 337 24.64 -15.47 5.60
C ASP A 337 23.12 -15.73 5.41
N SER A 338 22.28 -14.69 5.48
CA SER A 338 20.83 -14.80 5.22
C SER A 338 20.50 -15.26 3.80
N ASP A 339 21.26 -14.80 2.80
CA ASP A 339 20.93 -15.11 1.39
C ASP A 339 21.31 -16.54 1.05
N LEU A 340 22.49 -17.00 1.50
CA LEU A 340 22.89 -18.41 1.39
C LEU A 340 21.94 -19.34 2.15
N ARG A 341 21.48 -18.94 3.35
CA ARG A 341 20.46 -19.72 4.08
C ARG A 341 19.14 -19.79 3.32
N ASN A 342 18.70 -18.69 2.70
CA ASN A 342 17.50 -18.69 1.88
C ASN A 342 17.66 -19.55 0.63
N ILE A 343 18.81 -19.47 -0.06
CA ILE A 343 19.13 -20.32 -1.21
C ILE A 343 19.05 -21.79 -0.80
N LYS A 344 19.78 -22.21 0.23
CA LYS A 344 19.75 -23.58 0.76
C LYS A 344 18.34 -24.03 1.13
N ARG A 345 17.55 -23.15 1.78
CA ARG A 345 16.17 -23.46 2.17
C ARG A 345 15.26 -23.67 0.97
N VAL A 346 15.38 -22.84 -0.08
CA VAL A 346 14.62 -23.00 -1.33
C VAL A 346 15.06 -24.25 -2.08
N LEU A 347 16.38 -24.47 -2.16
CA LEU A 347 16.98 -25.62 -2.80
C LEU A 347 16.53 -26.94 -2.15
N SER A 348 16.38 -27.00 -0.82
CA SER A 348 15.82 -28.18 -0.14
C SER A 348 14.42 -28.61 -0.60
N LEU A 349 13.68 -27.74 -1.30
CA LEU A 349 12.40 -28.09 -1.92
C LEU A 349 12.58 -28.94 -3.19
N SER A 350 13.65 -28.73 -3.96
CA SER A 350 13.79 -29.25 -5.33
C SER A 350 14.43 -30.63 -5.40
N THR A 351 15.35 -30.99 -4.49
CA THR A 351 16.02 -32.30 -4.54
C THR A 351 16.34 -32.82 -3.14
N SER A 352 16.55 -34.13 -3.00
CA SER A 352 17.09 -34.78 -1.80
C SER A 352 18.63 -34.87 -1.82
N ARG A 353 19.32 -33.99 -2.57
CA ARG A 353 20.76 -34.11 -2.83
C ARG A 353 21.61 -33.93 -1.58
N ASP A 354 22.81 -34.52 -1.66
CA ASP A 354 23.90 -34.42 -0.69
C ASP A 354 24.42 -32.97 -0.53
N ASP A 355 24.88 -32.63 0.68
CA ASP A 355 25.39 -31.31 1.09
C ASP A 355 26.50 -30.77 0.20
N PHE A 356 27.30 -31.65 -0.42
CA PHE A 356 28.35 -31.25 -1.35
C PHE A 356 27.78 -30.63 -2.64
N VAL A 357 26.75 -31.24 -3.23
CA VAL A 357 26.14 -30.74 -4.47
C VAL A 357 25.47 -29.38 -4.21
N TRP A 358 24.91 -29.18 -3.01
CA TRP A 358 24.33 -27.90 -2.63
C TRP A 358 25.33 -26.75 -2.60
N ARG A 359 26.58 -26.99 -2.18
CA ARG A 359 27.60 -25.92 -2.13
C ARG A 359 27.94 -25.42 -3.53
N ASN A 360 28.11 -26.34 -4.48
CA ASN A 360 28.48 -25.99 -5.85
C ASN A 360 27.34 -25.21 -6.54
N VAL A 361 26.11 -25.74 -6.49
CA VAL A 361 24.94 -25.07 -7.08
C VAL A 361 24.69 -23.70 -6.43
N SER A 362 24.88 -23.57 -5.11
CA SER A 362 24.74 -22.28 -4.43
C SER A 362 25.81 -21.28 -4.86
N ALA A 363 27.05 -21.72 -5.07
CA ALA A 363 28.14 -20.88 -5.55
C ALA A 363 27.86 -20.38 -6.97
N ASP A 364 27.42 -21.28 -7.87
CA ASP A 364 27.04 -20.96 -9.24
C ASP A 364 25.90 -19.92 -9.27
N ILE A 365 24.84 -20.13 -8.47
CA ILE A 365 23.74 -19.17 -8.34
C ILE A 365 24.25 -17.81 -7.86
N MET A 366 25.14 -17.78 -6.87
CA MET A 366 25.69 -16.53 -6.34
C MET A 366 26.55 -15.80 -7.36
N GLU A 367 27.31 -16.53 -8.20
CA GLU A 367 28.09 -15.96 -9.29
C GLU A 367 27.17 -15.31 -10.36
N VAL A 368 26.09 -15.99 -10.74
CA VAL A 368 25.07 -15.41 -11.64
C VAL A 368 24.47 -14.14 -11.04
N LEU A 369 24.11 -14.17 -9.76
CA LEU A 369 23.52 -13.03 -9.06
C LEU A 369 24.47 -11.83 -8.97
N GLN A 370 25.74 -12.08 -8.71
CA GLN A 370 26.77 -11.04 -8.66
C GLN A 370 27.01 -10.45 -10.06
N THR A 371 27.06 -11.28 -11.10
CA THR A 371 27.16 -10.84 -12.49
C THR A 371 25.96 -9.96 -12.90
N LEU A 372 24.74 -10.40 -12.59
CA LEU A 372 23.51 -9.61 -12.84
C LEU A 372 23.56 -8.25 -12.14
N LYS A 373 24.15 -8.19 -10.95
CA LYS A 373 24.28 -6.97 -10.15
C LYS A 373 25.30 -6.02 -10.74
N ASP A 374 26.43 -6.55 -11.22
CA ASP A 374 27.48 -5.73 -11.83
C ASP A 374 27.04 -5.18 -13.19
N ILE A 375 26.29 -5.96 -13.98
CA ILE A 375 25.65 -5.48 -15.21
C ILE A 375 24.62 -4.38 -14.87
N SER A 376 23.81 -4.57 -13.83
CA SER A 376 22.82 -3.57 -13.40
C SER A 376 23.43 -2.29 -12.81
N ARG A 377 24.66 -2.33 -12.27
CA ARG A 377 25.36 -1.18 -11.69
C ARG A 377 26.16 -0.40 -12.72
N SER A 378 26.85 -1.11 -13.62
CA SER A 378 27.73 -0.53 -14.63
C SER A 378 27.00 0.34 -15.65
N ARG A 379 25.68 0.19 -15.76
CA ARG A 379 24.84 1.11 -16.53
C ARG A 379 23.76 1.65 -15.62
N THR A 380 23.68 2.97 -15.52
CA THR A 380 22.46 3.64 -15.08
C THR A 380 21.38 3.27 -16.08
N VAL A 381 20.72 2.12 -15.88
CA VAL A 381 19.37 1.89 -16.39
C VAL A 381 18.51 2.89 -15.62
N GLY A 382 18.66 4.16 -15.99
CA GLY A 382 18.02 5.28 -15.35
C GLY A 382 16.53 5.08 -15.53
N SER A 383 15.77 5.33 -14.48
CA SER A 383 14.31 5.31 -14.54
C SER A 383 13.71 6.38 -15.47
N SER A 384 14.52 7.12 -16.22
CA SER A 384 14.10 8.22 -17.08
C SER A 384 14.16 7.93 -18.57
N GLU A 385 14.69 6.79 -19.03
CA GLU A 385 14.62 6.44 -20.45
C GLU A 385 13.16 6.13 -20.81
N ALA A 386 12.65 6.81 -21.83
CA ALA A 386 11.34 6.52 -22.37
C ALA A 386 11.32 5.09 -22.94
N PRO A 387 10.16 4.40 -22.93
CA PRO A 387 10.02 3.12 -23.61
C PRO A 387 10.48 3.24 -25.06
N ALA A 388 11.28 2.30 -25.53
CA ALA A 388 11.73 2.26 -26.93
C ALA A 388 10.82 1.31 -27.72
N LEU A 389 10.38 1.75 -28.89
CA LEU A 389 9.63 0.91 -29.82
C LEU A 389 10.60 0.37 -30.88
N THR A 390 10.56 -0.92 -31.14
CA THR A 390 11.37 -1.59 -32.17
C THR A 390 10.57 -2.71 -32.84
N THR A 391 11.07 -3.30 -33.92
CA THR A 391 10.49 -4.51 -34.52
C THR A 391 11.22 -5.78 -34.07
N VAL A 392 10.60 -6.95 -34.28
CA VAL A 392 11.27 -8.24 -34.05
C VAL A 392 12.56 -8.38 -34.87
N SER A 393 12.55 -7.86 -36.11
CA SER A 393 13.69 -7.79 -37.02
C SER A 393 14.84 -6.96 -36.44
N GLU A 394 14.55 -5.71 -36.06
CA GLU A 394 15.53 -4.78 -35.51
C GLU A 394 16.10 -5.27 -34.17
N MET A 395 15.24 -5.84 -33.32
CA MET A 395 15.67 -6.46 -32.08
C MET A 395 16.67 -7.60 -32.33
N GLY A 396 16.49 -8.35 -33.43
CA GLY A 396 17.43 -9.41 -33.83
C GLY A 396 18.75 -8.90 -34.37
N ALA A 397 18.75 -7.75 -35.05
CA ALA A 397 19.99 -7.10 -35.49
C ALA A 397 20.80 -6.55 -34.31
N GLY A 398 20.14 -6.18 -33.21
CA GLY A 398 20.79 -5.62 -32.01
C GLY A 398 21.30 -6.64 -30.98
N LEU A 399 21.00 -7.93 -31.15
CA LEU A 399 21.40 -8.99 -30.20
C LEU A 399 22.41 -9.93 -30.84
N LEU A 400 23.62 -10.04 -30.26
CA LEU A 400 24.68 -10.90 -30.78
C LEU A 400 24.48 -12.37 -30.37
N ASN A 401 24.06 -12.61 -29.13
CA ASN A 401 23.98 -13.94 -28.54
C ASN A 401 22.55 -14.51 -28.49
N ILE A 402 21.54 -13.72 -28.87
CA ILE A 402 20.13 -14.11 -28.81
C ILE A 402 19.56 -14.10 -30.21
N LYS A 403 19.05 -15.25 -30.67
CA LYS A 403 18.19 -15.30 -31.86
C LYS A 403 16.76 -15.02 -31.41
N PRO A 404 16.16 -13.83 -31.69
CA PRO A 404 14.79 -13.57 -31.26
C PRO A 404 13.80 -14.59 -31.82
N ALA A 405 14.08 -15.13 -33.01
CA ALA A 405 13.28 -16.19 -33.59
C ALA A 405 13.06 -17.35 -32.62
N ILE A 406 14.07 -17.76 -31.84
CA ILE A 406 13.93 -18.85 -30.85
C ILE A 406 13.01 -18.43 -29.70
N LEU A 407 13.22 -17.21 -29.17
CA LEU A 407 12.37 -16.64 -28.13
C LEU A 407 10.90 -16.57 -28.60
N PHE A 408 10.67 -16.12 -29.83
CA PHE A 408 9.34 -16.01 -30.40
C PHE A 408 8.75 -17.36 -30.79
N THR A 409 9.49 -18.27 -31.42
CA THR A 409 8.98 -19.59 -31.82
C THR A 409 8.50 -20.40 -30.62
N GLN A 410 9.20 -20.32 -29.48
CA GLN A 410 8.75 -20.94 -28.24
C GLN A 410 7.49 -20.27 -27.66
N LEU A 411 7.30 -18.97 -27.89
CA LEU A 411 6.04 -18.28 -27.61
C LEU A 411 4.92 -18.63 -28.63
N GLN A 412 5.30 -18.91 -29.89
CA GLN A 412 4.42 -19.30 -31.01
C GLN A 412 3.80 -20.69 -30.84
N LEU A 413 4.33 -21.53 -29.93
CA LEU A 413 3.87 -22.92 -29.71
C LEU A 413 2.37 -23.10 -29.39
N ARG A 414 1.54 -22.06 -29.40
CA ARG A 414 0.07 -22.18 -29.37
C ARG A 414 -0.69 -21.15 -30.25
N GLY A 415 -0.26 -20.93 -31.50
CA GLY A 415 -1.17 -20.47 -32.57
C GLY A 415 -1.06 -19.03 -33.10
N ALA A 416 -0.22 -18.16 -32.54
CA ALA A 416 0.00 -16.81 -33.08
C ALA A 416 1.28 -16.77 -33.93
N SER A 417 1.20 -16.44 -35.23
CA SER A 417 2.39 -16.20 -36.05
C SER A 417 2.88 -14.76 -35.86
N TYR A 418 4.12 -14.58 -35.42
CA TYR A 418 4.74 -13.26 -35.33
C TYR A 418 5.49 -12.97 -36.64
N SER A 419 5.18 -11.86 -37.30
CA SER A 419 5.97 -11.37 -38.43
C SER A 419 7.24 -10.69 -37.93
N LYS A 420 8.26 -10.59 -38.80
CA LYS A 420 9.49 -9.82 -38.51
C LYS A 420 9.21 -8.34 -38.20
N GLU A 421 8.09 -7.83 -38.70
CA GLU A 421 7.62 -6.45 -38.52
C GLU A 421 6.75 -6.25 -37.27
N TYR A 422 6.56 -7.30 -36.45
CA TYR A 422 5.75 -7.17 -35.24
C TYR A 422 6.41 -6.20 -34.26
N LEU A 423 5.64 -5.27 -33.70
CA LEU A 423 6.14 -4.25 -32.81
C LEU A 423 6.48 -4.83 -31.43
N VAL A 424 7.63 -4.43 -30.91
CA VAL A 424 8.13 -4.74 -29.57
C VAL A 424 8.40 -3.43 -28.84
N MET A 425 7.71 -3.22 -27.73
CA MET A 425 7.97 -2.12 -26.80
C MET A 425 8.92 -2.60 -25.71
N LEU A 426 10.12 -2.02 -25.68
CA LEU A 426 11.09 -2.20 -24.62
C LEU A 426 10.76 -1.22 -23.49
N GLU A 427 10.40 -1.72 -22.30
CA GLU A 427 10.14 -0.86 -21.14
C GLU A 427 11.38 -0.04 -20.73
N GLN A 428 12.58 -0.48 -21.12
CA GLN A 428 13.87 0.13 -20.82
C GLN A 428 14.76 0.05 -22.07
N GLY A 429 15.33 1.18 -22.53
CA GLY A 429 16.17 1.22 -23.73
C GLY A 429 17.41 0.32 -23.63
N GLY A 430 18.01 0.24 -22.44
CA GLY A 430 19.17 -0.63 -22.17
C GLY A 430 18.89 -2.13 -22.01
N LEU A 431 17.63 -2.59 -22.14
CA LEU A 431 17.25 -3.98 -21.82
C LEU A 431 17.92 -5.03 -22.71
N LEU A 432 18.00 -4.78 -24.03
CA LEU A 432 18.58 -5.74 -24.97
C LEU A 432 20.07 -5.97 -24.70
N PHE A 433 20.80 -4.88 -24.46
CA PHE A 433 22.21 -4.95 -24.09
C PHE A 433 22.41 -5.69 -22.76
N PHE A 434 21.53 -5.45 -21.78
CA PHE A 434 21.58 -6.16 -20.50
C PHE A 434 21.48 -7.68 -20.73
N LEU A 435 20.52 -8.13 -21.54
CA LEU A 435 20.34 -9.55 -21.82
C LEU A 435 21.54 -10.15 -22.56
N ASP A 436 22.06 -9.46 -23.56
CA ASP A 436 23.24 -9.91 -24.32
C ASP A 436 24.46 -10.06 -23.40
N SER A 437 24.69 -9.08 -22.52
CA SER A 437 25.78 -9.11 -21.53
C SER A 437 25.66 -10.24 -20.52
N VAL A 438 24.43 -10.59 -20.10
CA VAL A 438 24.21 -11.70 -19.18
C VAL A 438 24.60 -13.02 -19.83
N LEU A 439 24.29 -13.21 -21.10
CA LEU A 439 24.53 -14.47 -21.80
C LEU A 439 25.97 -14.63 -22.24
N GLU A 440 26.65 -13.53 -22.51
CA GLU A 440 28.09 -13.53 -22.79
C GLU A 440 28.89 -13.93 -21.53
N ARG A 441 28.45 -13.48 -20.35
CA ARG A 441 29.24 -13.61 -19.10
C ARG A 441 28.85 -14.78 -18.22
N VAL A 442 27.64 -15.31 -18.34
CA VAL A 442 27.14 -16.38 -17.48
C VAL A 442 27.14 -17.69 -18.25
N TYR A 443 27.78 -18.73 -17.69
CA TYR A 443 27.74 -20.06 -18.27
C TYR A 443 26.30 -20.57 -18.33
N GLN A 444 25.94 -21.19 -19.46
CA GLN A 444 24.57 -21.65 -19.74
C GLN A 444 24.02 -22.57 -18.65
N ARG A 445 24.86 -23.47 -18.13
CA ARG A 445 24.50 -24.34 -17.02
C ARG A 445 24.16 -23.55 -15.75
N GLN A 446 24.99 -22.59 -15.37
CA GLN A 446 24.75 -21.75 -14.18
C GLN A 446 23.47 -20.93 -14.34
N LEU A 447 23.21 -20.43 -15.55
CA LEU A 447 21.98 -19.72 -15.87
C LEU A 447 20.74 -20.63 -15.69
N VAL A 448 20.78 -21.87 -16.18
CA VAL A 448 19.69 -22.84 -15.97
C VAL A 448 19.48 -23.14 -14.48
N GLU A 449 20.55 -23.40 -13.73
CA GLU A 449 20.46 -23.66 -12.29
C GLU A 449 19.86 -22.46 -11.55
N TYR A 450 20.25 -21.24 -11.93
CA TYR A 450 19.64 -20.01 -11.44
C TYR A 450 18.15 -19.90 -11.77
N LEU A 451 17.73 -20.23 -13.00
CA LEU A 451 16.33 -20.16 -13.42
C LEU A 451 15.45 -21.16 -12.63
N ILE A 452 15.94 -22.38 -12.41
CA ILE A 452 15.27 -23.39 -11.58
C ILE A 452 15.18 -22.90 -10.13
N TRP A 453 16.26 -22.37 -9.58
CA TRP A 453 16.28 -21.82 -8.23
C TRP A 453 15.31 -20.65 -8.06
N GLU A 454 15.31 -19.70 -8.98
CA GLU A 454 14.47 -18.51 -8.92
C GLU A 454 12.98 -18.89 -9.06
N THR A 455 12.69 -19.88 -9.90
CA THR A 455 11.38 -20.53 -9.97
C THR A 455 10.96 -21.08 -8.62
N ALA A 456 11.80 -21.92 -8.01
CA ALA A 456 11.54 -22.49 -6.68
C ALA A 456 11.40 -21.38 -5.63
N ARG A 457 12.17 -20.29 -5.72
CA ARG A 457 12.11 -19.14 -4.79
C ARG A 457 10.77 -18.44 -4.89
N GLN A 458 10.25 -18.21 -6.09
CA GLN A 458 8.93 -17.59 -6.28
C GLN A 458 7.77 -18.45 -5.76
N MET A 459 7.97 -19.76 -5.68
CA MET A 459 7.01 -20.72 -5.10
C MET A 459 7.22 -20.94 -3.61
N SER A 460 8.42 -20.70 -3.10
CA SER A 460 8.82 -21.05 -1.73
C SER A 460 7.93 -20.45 -0.65
N THR A 461 7.29 -19.31 -0.91
CA THR A 461 6.31 -18.69 -0.01
C THR A 461 5.12 -19.58 0.30
N PHE A 462 4.79 -20.53 -0.58
CA PHE A 462 3.69 -21.48 -0.39
C PHE A 462 4.12 -22.74 0.35
N PHE A 463 5.41 -23.11 0.28
CA PHE A 463 5.90 -24.42 0.77
C PHE A 463 6.73 -24.32 2.04
N LEU A 464 7.38 -23.17 2.27
CA LEU A 464 8.15 -22.94 3.47
C LEU A 464 7.22 -22.46 4.59
N ARG A 465 7.49 -22.89 5.83
CA ARG A 465 6.83 -22.34 7.02
C ARG A 465 6.90 -20.82 7.00
N THR A 466 5.75 -20.20 6.80
CA THR A 466 5.53 -18.75 6.83
C THR A 466 4.38 -18.45 7.77
N HIS A 467 4.35 -17.23 8.32
CA HIS A 467 3.24 -16.78 9.14
C HIS A 467 1.93 -16.82 8.34
N ALA A 468 0.83 -17.31 8.93
CA ALA A 468 -0.46 -17.50 8.25
C ALA A 468 -0.90 -16.25 7.46
N ALA A 469 -0.88 -15.07 8.09
CA ALA A 469 -1.20 -13.81 7.41
C ALA A 469 -0.36 -13.50 6.15
N ARG A 470 0.91 -13.93 6.10
CA ARG A 470 1.75 -13.77 4.89
C ARG A 470 1.36 -14.77 3.81
N LEU A 471 1.03 -16.01 4.20
CA LEU A 471 0.55 -17.03 3.26
C LEU A 471 -0.78 -16.60 2.64
N GLU A 472 -1.73 -16.13 3.45
CA GLU A 472 -3.01 -15.62 2.98
C GLU A 472 -2.86 -14.47 1.98
N HIS A 473 -1.99 -13.50 2.27
CA HIS A 473 -1.69 -12.40 1.35
C HIS A 473 -1.07 -12.91 0.04
N ALA A 474 -0.13 -13.86 0.12
CA ALA A 474 0.49 -14.47 -1.05
C ALA A 474 -0.55 -15.21 -1.90
N CYS A 475 -1.43 -16.00 -1.26
CA CYS A 475 -2.53 -16.71 -1.90
C CYS A 475 -3.50 -15.75 -2.59
N TYR A 476 -3.94 -14.71 -1.89
CA TYR A 476 -4.78 -13.65 -2.45
C TYR A 476 -4.13 -13.02 -3.69
N THR A 477 -2.87 -12.61 -3.58
CA THR A 477 -2.13 -11.99 -4.70
C THR A 477 -2.04 -12.94 -5.91
N ARG A 478 -1.89 -14.25 -5.68
CA ARG A 478 -1.91 -15.24 -6.77
C ARG A 478 -3.29 -15.42 -7.37
N VAL A 479 -4.37 -15.42 -6.58
CA VAL A 479 -5.74 -15.49 -7.12
C VAL A 479 -5.97 -14.32 -8.08
N VAL A 480 -5.66 -13.09 -7.63
CA VAL A 480 -5.82 -11.89 -8.47
C VAL A 480 -4.97 -11.98 -9.74
N LYS A 481 -3.73 -12.48 -9.64
CA LYS A 481 -2.81 -12.60 -10.78
C LYS A 481 -3.25 -13.64 -11.80
N LEU A 482 -3.82 -14.76 -11.35
CA LEU A 482 -4.20 -15.90 -12.20
C LEU A 482 -5.59 -15.72 -12.82
N PHE A 483 -6.57 -15.36 -12.00
CA PHE A 483 -7.98 -15.28 -12.41
C PHE A 483 -8.43 -13.85 -12.74
N GLY A 484 -7.57 -12.86 -12.50
CA GLY A 484 -7.91 -11.46 -12.64
C GLY A 484 -8.53 -10.86 -11.38
N SER A 485 -8.53 -9.53 -11.30
CA SER A 485 -9.14 -8.81 -10.18
C SER A 485 -10.66 -8.94 -10.16
N ALA A 486 -11.31 -9.18 -11.31
CA ALA A 486 -12.76 -9.41 -11.35
C ALA A 486 -13.16 -10.62 -10.51
N ALA A 487 -12.39 -11.69 -10.59
CA ALA A 487 -12.72 -12.96 -9.94
C ALA A 487 -12.65 -12.91 -8.40
N VAL A 488 -12.03 -11.86 -7.88
CA VAL A 488 -11.84 -11.62 -6.44
C VAL A 488 -12.71 -10.48 -5.94
N LEU A 489 -12.78 -9.39 -6.69
CA LEU A 489 -13.50 -8.18 -6.28
C LEU A 489 -14.99 -8.24 -6.58
N MET A 490 -15.42 -8.89 -7.67
CA MET A 490 -16.83 -8.86 -8.06
C MET A 490 -17.79 -9.43 -7.01
N PRO A 491 -17.48 -10.53 -6.31
CA PRO A 491 -18.28 -10.98 -5.18
C PRO A 491 -18.44 -9.92 -4.07
N VAL A 492 -17.39 -9.14 -3.79
CA VAL A 492 -17.45 -8.04 -2.83
C VAL A 492 -18.30 -6.90 -3.40
N ILE A 493 -18.07 -6.53 -4.66
CA ILE A 493 -18.75 -5.42 -5.34
C ILE A 493 -20.26 -5.68 -5.44
N TRP A 494 -20.69 -6.86 -5.89
CA TRP A 494 -22.12 -7.19 -6.01
C TRP A 494 -22.86 -7.18 -4.68
N HIS A 495 -22.16 -7.46 -3.57
CA HIS A 495 -22.77 -7.43 -2.24
C HIS A 495 -22.71 -6.07 -1.56
N GLN A 496 -21.76 -5.21 -1.91
CA GLN A 496 -21.47 -3.99 -1.15
C GLN A 496 -21.68 -2.68 -1.93
N VAL A 497 -21.76 -2.73 -3.27
CA VAL A 497 -21.94 -1.55 -4.11
C VAL A 497 -23.33 -1.58 -4.73
N SER A 498 -24.19 -0.66 -4.29
CA SER A 498 -25.53 -0.48 -4.86
C SER A 498 -25.51 0.48 -6.06
N ALA A 499 -26.59 0.51 -6.84
CA ALA A 499 -26.75 1.46 -7.93
C ALA A 499 -26.76 2.91 -7.43
N GLU A 500 -27.34 3.16 -6.25
CA GLU A 500 -27.34 4.46 -5.60
C GLU A 500 -25.92 4.89 -5.22
N ALA A 501 -25.05 3.96 -4.84
CA ALA A 501 -23.65 4.27 -4.54
C ALA A 501 -22.91 4.80 -5.78
N VAL A 502 -23.20 4.23 -6.95
CA VAL A 502 -22.69 4.72 -8.25
C VAL A 502 -23.17 6.14 -8.53
N VAL A 503 -24.48 6.41 -8.43
CA VAL A 503 -25.06 7.75 -8.65
C VAL A 503 -24.47 8.77 -7.66
N SER A 504 -24.29 8.37 -6.40
CA SER A 504 -23.67 9.23 -5.39
C SER A 504 -22.19 9.51 -5.67
N ALA A 505 -21.45 8.58 -6.28
CA ALA A 505 -20.07 8.80 -6.69
C ALA A 505 -19.99 9.77 -7.87
N GLU A 506 -20.92 9.68 -8.83
CA GLU A 506 -21.07 10.64 -9.93
C GLU A 506 -21.37 12.06 -9.42
N ALA A 507 -22.25 12.19 -8.42
CA ALA A 507 -22.52 13.47 -7.77
C ALA A 507 -21.29 14.04 -7.03
N THR A 508 -20.51 13.16 -6.38
CA THR A 508 -19.24 13.54 -5.75
C THR A 508 -18.25 14.04 -6.80
N PHE A 509 -18.14 13.35 -7.93
CA PHE A 509 -17.31 13.78 -9.06
C PHE A 509 -17.75 15.11 -9.64
N ALA A 510 -19.05 15.32 -9.88
CA ALA A 510 -19.56 16.59 -10.38
C ALA A 510 -19.20 17.77 -9.46
N SER A 511 -19.24 17.56 -8.15
CA SER A 511 -18.83 18.55 -7.14
C SER A 511 -17.32 18.85 -7.20
N VAL A 512 -16.49 17.80 -7.35
CA VAL A 512 -15.03 17.96 -7.53
C VAL A 512 -14.70 18.67 -8.84
N LEU A 513 -15.43 18.36 -9.92
CA LEU A 513 -15.23 18.96 -11.23
C LEU A 513 -15.55 20.46 -11.21
N LYS A 514 -16.72 20.81 -10.67
CA LYS A 514 -17.14 22.20 -10.45
C LYS A 514 -16.10 22.97 -9.63
N ALA A 515 -15.69 22.43 -8.49
CA ALA A 515 -14.68 23.08 -7.64
C ALA A 515 -13.31 23.20 -8.31
N SER A 516 -12.97 22.28 -9.24
CA SER A 516 -11.74 22.38 -10.05
C SER A 516 -11.85 23.49 -11.10
N GLU A 517 -13.00 23.63 -11.75
CA GLU A 517 -13.26 24.75 -12.68
C GLU A 517 -13.19 26.10 -11.97
N ASP A 518 -13.83 26.21 -10.81
CA ASP A 518 -13.81 27.42 -10.00
C ASP A 518 -12.37 27.76 -9.57
N ALA A 519 -11.57 26.74 -9.22
CA ALA A 519 -10.16 26.92 -8.89
C ALA A 519 -9.33 27.42 -10.10
N VAL A 520 -9.62 26.96 -11.32
CA VAL A 520 -8.99 27.49 -12.55
C VAL A 520 -9.41 28.93 -12.81
N HIS A 521 -10.69 29.25 -12.62
CA HIS A 521 -11.22 30.60 -12.82
C HIS A 521 -10.72 31.62 -11.80
N ALA A 522 -10.39 31.17 -10.58
CA ALA A 522 -9.79 32.01 -9.55
C ALA A 522 -8.32 32.37 -9.83
N VAL A 523 -7.66 31.74 -10.80
CA VAL A 523 -6.29 32.09 -11.17
C VAL A 523 -6.27 33.40 -11.95
N GLU A 524 -5.63 34.42 -11.38
CA GLU A 524 -5.41 35.70 -12.06
C GLU A 524 -4.48 35.54 -13.26
N ALA A 525 -5.01 35.78 -14.47
CA ALA A 525 -4.24 35.80 -15.69
C ALA A 525 -3.48 37.14 -15.83
N ARG A 526 -2.17 37.09 -16.03
CA ARG A 526 -1.30 38.27 -16.26
C ARG A 526 -1.27 38.70 -17.72
N THR A 527 -1.55 37.77 -18.64
CA THR A 527 -1.54 38.00 -20.08
C THR A 527 -2.83 37.50 -20.74
N ILE A 528 -3.17 38.07 -21.89
CA ILE A 528 -4.33 37.60 -22.70
C ILE A 528 -4.15 36.12 -23.09
N ASN A 529 -2.92 35.70 -23.39
CA ASN A 529 -2.60 34.31 -23.71
C ASN A 529 -2.83 33.37 -22.50
N GLU A 530 -2.49 33.81 -21.29
CA GLU A 530 -2.82 33.08 -20.06
C GLU A 530 -4.32 32.94 -19.87
N SER A 531 -5.07 34.03 -20.01
CA SER A 531 -6.53 34.01 -19.87
C SER A 531 -7.19 33.04 -20.87
N ARG A 532 -6.74 33.06 -22.14
CA ARG A 532 -7.21 32.13 -23.18
C ARG A 532 -6.90 30.67 -22.82
N ARG A 533 -5.70 30.39 -22.30
CA ARG A 533 -5.29 29.03 -21.91
C ARG A 533 -6.03 28.52 -20.66
N LEU A 534 -6.23 29.37 -19.66
CA LEU A 534 -7.04 29.05 -18.48
C LEU A 534 -8.50 28.80 -18.86
N THR A 535 -9.05 29.60 -19.79
CA THR A 535 -10.40 29.38 -20.34
C THR A 535 -10.49 28.05 -21.09
N ALA A 536 -9.50 27.72 -21.91
CA ALA A 536 -9.43 26.44 -22.61
C ALA A 536 -9.31 25.26 -21.64
N LEU A 537 -8.51 25.39 -20.57
CA LEU A 537 -8.42 24.39 -19.52
C LEU A 537 -9.75 24.19 -18.80
N GLY A 538 -10.41 25.28 -18.39
CA GLY A 538 -11.75 25.21 -17.77
C GLY A 538 -12.80 24.57 -18.70
N HIS A 539 -12.73 24.82 -20.01
CA HIS A 539 -13.58 24.13 -20.99
C HIS A 539 -13.25 22.64 -21.10
N ARG A 540 -11.97 22.26 -21.11
CA ARG A 540 -11.54 20.86 -21.14
C ARG A 540 -12.00 20.10 -19.89
N LEU A 541 -11.88 20.72 -18.71
CA LEU A 541 -12.37 20.17 -17.44
C LEU A 541 -13.89 19.90 -17.51
N ARG A 542 -14.69 20.87 -17.98
CA ARG A 542 -16.15 20.69 -18.17
C ARG A 542 -16.54 19.49 -19.03
N GLN A 543 -15.65 19.08 -19.94
CA GLN A 543 -15.88 17.97 -20.84
C GLN A 543 -15.38 16.62 -20.30
N VAL A 544 -14.77 16.59 -19.11
CA VAL A 544 -14.28 15.34 -18.52
C VAL A 544 -15.47 14.49 -18.09
N ARG A 545 -15.50 13.24 -18.56
CA ARG A 545 -16.55 12.28 -18.19
C ARG A 545 -16.01 11.30 -17.14
N LEU A 546 -16.81 11.04 -16.11
CA LEU A 546 -16.52 9.93 -15.20
C LEU A 546 -16.97 8.62 -15.83
N VAL A 547 -16.08 7.62 -15.83
CA VAL A 547 -16.40 6.25 -16.21
C VAL A 547 -16.13 5.36 -15.02
N ILE A 548 -17.16 4.72 -14.48
CA ILE A 548 -16.97 3.72 -13.44
C ILE A 548 -16.57 2.41 -14.11
N SER A 549 -15.29 2.06 -14.00
CA SER A 549 -14.77 0.82 -14.57
C SER A 549 -14.97 -0.34 -13.61
N TYR A 550 -15.38 -1.45 -14.20
CA TYR A 550 -15.38 -2.74 -13.54
C TYR A 550 -14.05 -3.42 -13.83
N PRO A 551 -13.52 -4.25 -12.89
CA PRO A 551 -12.32 -5.00 -13.15
C PRO A 551 -12.52 -5.85 -14.42
N GLU A 552 -11.67 -5.62 -15.42
CA GLU A 552 -11.65 -6.39 -16.65
C GLU A 552 -13.01 -6.39 -17.40
N ASP A 553 -13.76 -5.30 -17.24
CA ASP A 553 -15.09 -5.04 -17.82
C ASP A 553 -16.18 -6.05 -17.44
N VAL A 554 -15.96 -6.81 -16.35
CA VAL A 554 -16.92 -7.80 -15.85
C VAL A 554 -17.92 -7.13 -14.92
N ARG A 555 -19.16 -6.94 -15.38
CA ARG A 555 -20.25 -6.34 -14.59
C ARG A 555 -21.13 -7.38 -13.90
N GLU A 556 -21.28 -8.54 -14.53
CA GLU A 556 -22.26 -9.56 -14.15
C GLU A 556 -21.58 -10.91 -13.92
N GLN A 557 -22.22 -11.76 -13.13
CA GLN A 557 -21.67 -13.06 -12.81
C GLN A 557 -21.56 -14.00 -14.01
N GLN A 558 -22.47 -13.86 -14.99
CA GLN A 558 -22.38 -14.60 -16.23
C GLN A 558 -21.12 -14.24 -17.02
N ALA A 559 -20.80 -12.96 -17.19
CA ALA A 559 -19.58 -12.51 -17.86
C ALA A 559 -18.32 -13.04 -17.14
N LEU A 560 -18.33 -13.10 -15.80
CA LEU A 560 -17.23 -13.70 -15.04
C LEU A 560 -17.10 -15.20 -15.29
N ASN A 561 -18.23 -15.92 -15.34
CA ASN A 561 -18.26 -17.36 -15.61
C ASN A 561 -17.76 -17.67 -17.02
N GLU A 562 -18.19 -16.91 -18.04
CA GLU A 562 -17.73 -17.02 -19.42
C GLU A 562 -16.22 -16.75 -19.50
N LYS A 563 -15.77 -15.69 -18.83
CA LYS A 563 -14.34 -15.36 -18.76
C LYS A 563 -13.51 -16.49 -18.18
N LEU A 564 -13.96 -17.13 -17.10
CA LEU A 564 -13.25 -18.26 -16.47
C LEU A 564 -13.76 -19.64 -16.93
N ALA A 565 -14.47 -19.72 -18.05
CA ALA A 565 -14.96 -20.99 -18.58
C ALA A 565 -13.81 -21.92 -18.98
N HIS A 566 -12.71 -21.35 -19.50
CA HIS A 566 -11.49 -22.03 -19.91
C HIS A 566 -10.63 -22.56 -18.74
N VAL A 567 -10.93 -22.15 -17.51
CA VAL A 567 -10.28 -22.67 -16.31
C VAL A 567 -11.03 -23.95 -15.89
N PRO A 568 -10.39 -25.11 -15.81
CA PRO A 568 -11.09 -26.34 -15.40
C PRO A 568 -11.49 -26.30 -13.91
N ALA A 569 -12.23 -27.32 -13.47
CA ALA A 569 -12.53 -27.50 -12.07
C ALA A 569 -11.23 -27.80 -11.28
N MET A 570 -11.13 -27.23 -10.08
CA MET A 570 -9.97 -27.38 -9.21
C MET A 570 -10.16 -28.58 -8.29
N GLY A 571 -9.11 -29.37 -8.09
CA GLY A 571 -9.05 -30.48 -7.13
C GLY A 571 -8.61 -30.03 -5.74
N ASP A 572 -8.17 -30.98 -4.91
CA ASP A 572 -7.74 -30.71 -3.52
C ASP A 572 -6.24 -30.38 -3.40
N VAL A 573 -5.45 -30.67 -4.43
CA VAL A 573 -4.00 -30.39 -4.48
C VAL A 573 -3.77 -28.97 -4.99
N PHE A 574 -3.26 -28.10 -4.12
CA PHE A 574 -3.04 -26.69 -4.45
C PHE A 574 -2.07 -26.51 -5.61
N PHE A 575 -0.96 -27.24 -5.62
CA PHE A 575 0.06 -27.01 -6.64
C PHE A 575 -0.43 -27.41 -8.04
N ASP A 576 -1.21 -28.48 -8.14
CA ASP A 576 -1.83 -28.89 -9.41
C ASP A 576 -2.85 -27.84 -9.87
N ASN A 577 -3.65 -27.31 -8.95
CA ASN A 577 -4.57 -26.20 -9.21
C ASN A 577 -3.81 -24.94 -9.68
N PHE A 578 -2.64 -24.67 -9.10
CA PHE A 578 -1.79 -23.54 -9.46
C PHE A 578 -1.26 -23.67 -10.88
N LEU A 579 -0.67 -24.81 -11.24
CA LEU A 579 -0.18 -25.06 -12.59
C LEU A 579 -1.32 -24.98 -13.60
N THR A 580 -2.45 -25.61 -13.28
CA THR A 580 -3.64 -25.63 -14.15
C THR A 580 -4.20 -24.22 -14.38
N ALA A 581 -4.39 -23.44 -13.32
CA ALA A 581 -4.87 -22.07 -13.43
C ALA A 581 -3.90 -21.19 -14.25
N LEU A 582 -2.60 -21.43 -14.09
CA LEU A 582 -1.56 -20.66 -14.75
C LEU A 582 -1.47 -20.95 -16.25
N GLU A 583 -1.54 -22.22 -16.63
CA GLU A 583 -1.61 -22.64 -18.03
C GLU A 583 -2.89 -22.14 -18.71
N SER A 584 -4.04 -22.25 -18.05
CA SER A 584 -5.31 -21.69 -18.52
C SER A 584 -5.24 -20.18 -18.72
N SER A 585 -4.74 -19.43 -17.73
CA SER A 585 -4.60 -17.96 -17.79
C SER A 585 -3.67 -17.52 -18.92
N TRP A 586 -2.57 -18.24 -19.13
CA TRP A 586 -1.64 -17.98 -20.22
C TRP A 586 -2.28 -18.22 -21.59
N ASN A 587 -3.01 -19.33 -21.76
CA ASN A 587 -3.69 -19.65 -23.01
C ASN A 587 -4.76 -18.63 -23.36
N HIS A 588 -5.56 -18.19 -22.40
CA HIS A 588 -6.61 -17.22 -22.65
C HIS A 588 -6.07 -15.83 -23.05
N LYS A 589 -4.95 -15.39 -22.45
CA LYS A 589 -4.27 -14.13 -22.82
C LYS A 589 -3.77 -14.11 -24.26
N LYS A 590 -3.58 -15.27 -24.90
CA LYS A 590 -3.21 -15.35 -26.32
C LYS A 590 -4.35 -14.93 -27.24
N GLU A 591 -5.56 -15.36 -26.94
CA GLU A 591 -6.75 -15.06 -27.74
C GLU A 591 -7.22 -13.61 -27.54
N ARG A 592 -7.02 -13.09 -26.32
CA ARG A 592 -7.39 -11.72 -25.96
C ARG A 592 -6.24 -11.11 -25.18
N PRO A 593 -5.35 -10.30 -25.82
CA PRO A 593 -4.34 -9.55 -25.10
C PRO A 593 -5.01 -8.49 -24.22
N ALA A 594 -5.52 -8.93 -23.08
CA ALA A 594 -6.05 -8.06 -22.06
C ALA A 594 -4.87 -7.34 -21.42
N LEU A 595 -4.96 -6.01 -21.34
CA LEU A 595 -4.03 -5.23 -20.53
C LEU A 595 -4.00 -5.88 -19.13
N PRO A 596 -2.80 -6.18 -18.59
CA PRO A 596 -2.70 -6.74 -17.26
C PRO A 596 -3.38 -5.75 -16.31
N ALA A 597 -4.55 -6.13 -15.80
CA ALA A 597 -5.29 -5.31 -14.86
C ALA A 597 -4.35 -5.02 -13.68
N PRO A 598 -4.09 -3.75 -13.35
CA PRO A 598 -3.25 -3.45 -12.21
C PRO A 598 -3.85 -4.16 -10.99
N LEU A 599 -3.00 -4.89 -10.25
CA LEU A 599 -3.37 -5.56 -8.99
C LEU A 599 -4.07 -4.61 -8.01
N ARG A 600 -3.83 -3.30 -8.18
CA ARG A 600 -4.40 -2.21 -7.40
C ARG A 600 -4.95 -1.20 -8.39
N PRO A 601 -6.23 -1.33 -8.78
CA PRO A 601 -6.81 -0.37 -9.69
C PRO A 601 -6.84 1.00 -8.99
N ARG A 602 -6.22 1.98 -9.65
CA ARG A 602 -6.22 3.39 -9.25
C ARG A 602 -7.09 4.16 -10.22
N PRO A 603 -7.69 5.29 -9.82
CA PRO A 603 -8.36 6.13 -10.77
C PRO A 603 -7.32 6.63 -11.76
N ARG A 604 -7.65 6.53 -13.04
CA ARG A 604 -6.77 6.88 -14.15
C ARG A 604 -7.48 7.87 -15.06
N TYR A 605 -6.71 8.67 -15.77
CA TYR A 605 -7.24 9.57 -16.77
C TYR A 605 -6.84 9.11 -18.16
N ASP A 606 -7.82 8.95 -19.04
CA ASP A 606 -7.62 8.71 -20.45
C ASP A 606 -7.63 10.06 -21.18
N ALA A 607 -6.44 10.55 -21.53
CA ALA A 607 -6.29 11.84 -22.17
C ALA A 607 -6.87 11.89 -23.60
N LEU A 608 -6.95 10.76 -24.29
CA LEU A 608 -7.47 10.67 -25.66
C LEU A 608 -8.99 10.76 -25.66
N ARG A 609 -9.64 10.15 -24.67
CA ARG A 609 -11.10 10.16 -24.52
C ARG A 609 -11.62 11.29 -23.63
N ASN A 610 -10.71 11.97 -22.92
CA ASN A 610 -11.07 12.94 -21.89
C ASN A 610 -11.95 12.30 -20.80
N GLU A 611 -11.63 11.06 -20.43
CA GLU A 611 -12.38 10.25 -19.48
C GLU A 611 -11.57 10.05 -18.20
N LEU A 612 -12.18 10.29 -17.04
CA LEU A 612 -11.65 9.88 -15.76
C LEU A 612 -12.28 8.53 -15.39
N VAL A 613 -11.44 7.49 -15.33
CA VAL A 613 -11.88 6.14 -15.03
C VAL A 613 -11.72 5.87 -13.54
N LEU A 614 -12.83 5.70 -12.81
CA LEU A 614 -12.86 5.33 -11.39
C LEU A 614 -13.13 3.82 -11.25
N PRO A 615 -12.20 3.05 -10.68
CA PRO A 615 -12.45 1.65 -10.37
C PRO A 615 -13.56 1.47 -9.34
N ILE A 616 -14.51 0.58 -9.61
CA ILE A 616 -15.69 0.39 -8.77
C ILE A 616 -15.37 -0.09 -7.34
N ASP A 617 -14.18 -0.67 -7.10
CA ASP A 617 -13.72 -1.03 -5.74
C ASP A 617 -13.50 0.19 -4.83
N PHE A 618 -13.42 1.40 -5.39
CA PHE A 618 -13.48 2.64 -4.60
C PHE A 618 -14.85 2.86 -3.94
N LEU A 619 -15.89 2.20 -4.42
CA LEU A 619 -17.25 2.32 -3.88
C LEU A 619 -17.53 1.34 -2.74
N VAL A 620 -16.52 0.58 -2.31
CA VAL A 620 -16.62 -0.41 -1.25
C VAL A 620 -16.29 0.22 0.11
N PRO A 621 -17.04 -0.05 1.18
CA PRO A 621 -16.71 0.42 2.52
C PRO A 621 -15.31 -0.04 3.00
N PRO A 622 -14.60 0.75 3.81
CA PRO A 622 -14.92 2.09 4.28
C PRO A 622 -14.38 3.17 3.33
N TRP A 623 -14.20 2.92 2.04
CA TRP A 623 -13.81 4.00 1.11
C TRP A 623 -15.01 4.83 0.72
N PHE A 624 -16.16 4.18 0.56
CA PHE A 624 -17.39 4.84 0.23
C PHE A 624 -18.55 4.12 0.89
N SER A 625 -19.51 4.89 1.37
CA SER A 625 -20.78 4.39 1.86
C SER A 625 -21.81 5.49 1.66
N LEU A 626 -23.02 5.13 1.24
CA LEU A 626 -24.13 6.07 1.08
C LEU A 626 -24.47 6.78 2.39
N ASP A 627 -24.33 6.05 3.50
CA ASP A 627 -24.63 6.55 4.83
C ASP A 627 -23.45 7.34 5.45
N SER A 628 -22.32 7.43 4.74
CA SER A 628 -21.19 8.20 5.24
C SER A 628 -21.37 9.70 4.98
N PRO A 629 -20.96 10.56 5.92
CA PRO A 629 -21.06 12.01 5.75
C PRO A 629 -20.38 12.51 4.46
N PRO A 630 -20.82 13.62 3.86
CA PRO A 630 -20.24 14.16 2.63
C PRO A 630 -18.73 14.39 2.70
N TYR A 631 -18.22 14.90 3.83
CA TYR A 631 -16.78 15.13 4.04
C TYR A 631 -15.98 13.82 3.90
N THR A 632 -16.56 12.69 4.31
CA THR A 632 -15.92 11.39 4.23
C THR A 632 -15.79 10.95 2.78
N ARG A 633 -16.88 10.97 2.00
CA ARG A 633 -16.89 10.58 0.58
C ARG A 633 -15.94 11.46 -0.24
N LEU A 634 -15.86 12.73 0.12
CA LEU A 634 -14.94 13.70 -0.46
C LEU A 634 -13.48 13.41 -0.06
N ALA A 635 -13.19 13.09 1.19
CA ALA A 635 -11.83 12.77 1.66
C ALA A 635 -11.24 11.49 1.04
N THR A 636 -12.08 10.55 0.62
CA THR A 636 -11.67 9.29 0.01
C THR A 636 -11.77 9.34 -1.52
N VAL A 637 -13.00 9.21 -2.04
CA VAL A 637 -13.27 9.15 -3.48
C VAL A 637 -13.04 10.51 -4.11
N GLY A 638 -13.55 11.60 -3.52
CA GLY A 638 -13.36 12.96 -4.04
C GLY A 638 -11.89 13.36 -4.18
N LEU A 639 -11.06 13.05 -3.17
CA LEU A 639 -9.63 13.29 -3.19
C LEU A 639 -8.92 12.46 -4.25
N SER A 640 -9.28 11.18 -4.37
CA SER A 640 -8.72 10.30 -5.40
C SER A 640 -9.05 10.80 -6.80
N LEU A 641 -10.30 11.21 -7.04
CA LEU A 641 -10.75 11.81 -8.29
C LEU A 641 -10.00 13.11 -8.60
N SER A 642 -9.89 14.00 -7.61
CA SER A 642 -9.21 15.28 -7.76
C SER A 642 -7.72 15.09 -8.05
N LEU A 643 -7.04 14.20 -7.32
CA LEU A 643 -5.64 13.85 -7.59
C LEU A 643 -5.45 13.34 -9.02
N THR A 644 -6.29 12.41 -9.48
CA THR A 644 -6.19 11.88 -10.84
C THR A 644 -6.46 12.95 -11.89
N LEU A 645 -7.43 13.84 -11.67
CA LEU A 645 -7.75 14.94 -12.58
C LEU A 645 -6.56 15.90 -12.72
N TRP A 646 -5.96 16.32 -11.61
CA TRP A 646 -4.81 17.23 -11.63
C TRP A 646 -3.51 16.54 -12.08
N GLN A 647 -3.33 15.25 -11.80
CA GLN A 647 -2.24 14.45 -12.35
C GLN A 647 -2.37 14.29 -13.88
N ALA A 648 -3.59 14.21 -14.41
CA ALA A 648 -3.82 14.16 -15.85
C ALA A 648 -3.35 15.44 -16.55
N VAL A 649 -3.74 16.58 -15.99
CA VAL A 649 -3.27 17.91 -16.40
C VAL A 649 -1.74 18.01 -16.29
N SER A 650 -1.12 17.21 -15.41
CA SER A 650 0.33 17.19 -15.18
C SER A 650 1.18 16.31 -16.06
N SER A 651 0.60 15.21 -16.53
CA SER A 651 1.41 14.05 -16.87
C SER A 651 2.30 14.37 -18.08
N ARG A 652 3.53 13.83 -18.07
CA ARG A 652 4.44 13.79 -19.24
C ARG A 652 3.87 12.95 -20.40
N ASN A 653 2.56 12.69 -20.43
CA ASN A 653 1.94 11.97 -21.51
C ASN A 653 2.19 12.74 -22.79
N VAL A 654 3.02 12.14 -23.64
CA VAL A 654 3.45 12.62 -24.96
C VAL A 654 2.26 12.85 -25.90
N TYR A 655 1.06 12.43 -25.48
CA TYR A 655 -0.20 12.49 -26.21
C TYR A 655 -1.04 13.75 -25.93
N ASP A 656 -0.44 14.85 -25.44
CA ASP A 656 -1.13 16.15 -25.49
C ASP A 656 -1.21 16.54 -26.98
N VAL A 657 -2.32 16.15 -27.62
CA VAL A 657 -2.67 16.51 -28.99
C VAL A 657 -3.01 18.01 -28.98
N GLY A 658 -1.96 18.82 -28.97
CA GLY A 658 -1.99 20.28 -28.83
C GLY A 658 -0.94 20.74 -27.82
N GLU A 659 -0.02 21.63 -28.23
CA GLU A 659 1.11 22.14 -27.44
C GLU A 659 0.76 22.87 -26.10
N SER A 660 -0.45 22.78 -25.56
CA SER A 660 -1.07 23.95 -24.93
C SER A 660 -1.39 23.89 -23.44
N SER A 661 -1.26 22.77 -22.70
CA SER A 661 -1.71 22.76 -21.29
C SER A 661 -0.59 22.66 -20.25
N TRP A 662 0.20 21.58 -20.28
CA TRP A 662 1.12 21.30 -19.17
C TRP A 662 2.42 22.10 -19.18
N ARG A 663 3.17 22.05 -20.30
CA ARG A 663 4.44 22.81 -20.43
C ARG A 663 4.20 24.26 -20.09
N PHE A 664 3.06 24.78 -20.53
CA PHE A 664 2.61 26.12 -20.21
C PHE A 664 2.36 26.35 -18.72
N LEU A 665 1.53 25.56 -18.03
CA LEU A 665 1.31 25.76 -16.60
C LEU A 665 2.60 25.64 -15.79
N SER A 666 3.47 24.68 -16.15
CA SER A 666 4.77 24.51 -15.50
C SER A 666 5.75 25.64 -15.83
N GLN A 667 5.68 26.27 -17.02
CA GLN A 667 6.51 27.43 -17.39
C GLN A 667 5.98 28.71 -16.76
N LEU A 668 4.65 28.91 -16.79
CA LEU A 668 3.94 30.04 -16.23
C LEU A 668 4.15 30.13 -14.71
N HIS A 669 4.11 28.98 -14.04
CA HIS A 669 4.26 28.90 -12.60
C HIS A 669 5.56 28.24 -12.16
N GLY A 670 6.51 27.96 -13.07
CA GLY A 670 7.77 27.30 -12.74
C GLY A 670 8.54 28.02 -11.65
N SER A 671 8.55 29.35 -11.72
CA SER A 671 9.14 30.23 -10.70
C SER A 671 8.35 30.28 -9.38
N LYS A 672 7.05 29.93 -9.37
CA LYS A 672 6.24 29.77 -8.16
C LYS A 672 6.36 28.36 -7.57
N LEU A 673 6.51 27.34 -8.43
CA LEU A 673 6.75 25.95 -8.04
C LEU A 673 8.14 25.77 -7.43
N THR A 674 9.13 26.58 -7.84
CA THR A 674 10.46 26.63 -7.19
C THR A 674 10.43 27.20 -5.77
N CYS A 675 9.36 27.89 -5.37
CA CYS A 675 9.20 28.39 -4.00
C CYS A 675 8.79 27.30 -2.99
N LEU A 676 8.71 26.02 -3.41
CA LEU A 676 8.57 24.88 -2.51
C LEU A 676 9.96 24.46 -2.03
N PRO A 677 10.44 24.91 -0.84
CA PRO A 677 11.82 24.67 -0.45
C PRO A 677 12.00 23.19 -0.05
N GLY A 678 13.14 22.60 -0.43
CA GLY A 678 13.65 21.37 0.19
C GLY A 678 13.10 20.03 -0.32
N THR A 679 12.44 19.95 -1.48
CA THR A 679 12.02 18.65 -2.05
C THR A 679 12.66 18.41 -3.42
N GLU A 680 13.89 17.92 -3.42
CA GLU A 680 14.71 17.69 -4.62
C GLU A 680 14.14 16.69 -5.63
N MET A 681 12.98 16.03 -5.46
CA MET A 681 12.49 15.10 -6.50
C MET A 681 11.00 15.08 -6.88
N ASN A 682 10.06 15.74 -6.19
CA ASN A 682 8.63 15.64 -6.55
C ASN A 682 7.82 16.96 -6.48
N GLY A 683 8.46 18.13 -6.57
CA GLY A 683 7.80 19.43 -6.31
C GLY A 683 6.48 19.66 -7.06
N LEU A 684 6.38 19.12 -8.28
CA LEU A 684 5.16 19.20 -9.07
C LEU A 684 4.03 18.28 -8.55
N GLU A 685 4.33 17.03 -8.20
CA GLU A 685 3.32 16.11 -7.65
C GLU A 685 2.77 16.64 -6.32
N ASP A 686 3.63 17.24 -5.50
CA ASP A 686 3.23 17.87 -4.25
C ASP A 686 2.36 19.12 -4.46
N ALA A 687 2.58 19.88 -5.54
CA ALA A 687 1.71 20.98 -5.90
C ALA A 687 0.30 20.48 -6.25
N PHE A 688 0.17 19.41 -7.06
CA PHE A 688 -1.15 18.85 -7.38
C PHE A 688 -1.85 18.23 -6.19
N ARG A 689 -1.11 17.61 -5.27
CA ARG A 689 -1.68 17.13 -4.01
C ARG A 689 -2.33 18.28 -3.22
N ARG A 690 -1.71 19.47 -3.19
CA ARG A 690 -2.29 20.65 -2.53
C ARG A 690 -3.52 21.15 -3.25
N VAL A 691 -3.45 21.31 -4.58
CA VAL A 691 -4.60 21.74 -5.38
C VAL A 691 -5.76 20.77 -5.19
N ALA A 692 -5.50 19.46 -5.19
CA ALA A 692 -6.52 18.45 -4.97
C ALA A 692 -7.20 18.59 -3.59
N VAL A 693 -6.43 18.80 -2.52
CA VAL A 693 -6.98 19.03 -1.18
C VAL A 693 -7.85 20.30 -1.14
N VAL A 694 -7.38 21.40 -1.75
CA VAL A 694 -8.11 22.67 -1.83
C VAL A 694 -9.43 22.49 -2.59
N VAL A 695 -9.40 21.80 -3.73
CA VAL A 695 -10.57 21.52 -4.56
C VAL A 695 -11.60 20.71 -3.79
N VAL A 696 -11.18 19.68 -3.07
CA VAL A 696 -12.10 18.84 -2.28
C VAL A 696 -12.69 19.63 -1.10
N ALA A 697 -11.92 20.50 -0.45
CA ALA A 697 -12.43 21.40 0.58
C ALA A 697 -13.46 22.39 0.05
N ASN A 698 -13.24 22.93 -1.16
CA ASN A 698 -14.21 23.81 -1.82
C ASN A 698 -15.47 23.05 -2.27
N ALA A 699 -15.32 21.82 -2.78
CA ALA A 699 -16.44 20.95 -3.11
C ALA A 699 -17.33 20.68 -1.89
N LEU A 700 -16.73 20.42 -0.71
CA LEU A 700 -17.49 20.25 0.53
C LEU A 700 -18.31 21.49 0.88
N ARG A 701 -17.69 22.68 0.79
CA ARG A 701 -18.40 23.96 1.05
C ARG A 701 -19.59 24.15 0.11
N GLN A 702 -19.44 23.81 -1.16
CA GLN A 702 -20.54 23.90 -2.14
C GLN A 702 -21.70 22.95 -1.80
N ILE A 703 -21.39 21.71 -1.38
CA ILE A 703 -22.39 20.73 -0.94
C ILE A 703 -23.14 21.22 0.31
N LEU A 704 -22.42 21.77 1.29
CA LEU A 704 -23.04 22.30 2.52
C LEU A 704 -23.88 23.56 2.24
N ALA A 705 -23.43 24.42 1.33
CA ALA A 705 -24.17 25.62 0.93
C ALA A 705 -25.48 25.31 0.19
N SER A 706 -25.49 24.28 -0.67
CA SER A 706 -26.69 23.90 -1.42
C SER A 706 -27.77 23.28 -0.53
N GLY A 707 -27.39 22.53 0.52
CA GLY A 707 -28.33 21.94 1.49
C GLY A 707 -29.11 22.97 2.32
N ASN A 708 -28.54 24.15 2.58
CA ASN A 708 -29.15 25.20 3.41
C ASN A 708 -30.04 26.19 2.63
N SER A 709 -30.16 26.02 1.31
CA SER A 709 -30.88 26.96 0.44
C SER A 709 -32.42 26.98 0.59
N SER A 710 -32.98 26.25 1.57
CA SER A 710 -34.41 26.32 1.90
C SER A 710 -34.79 27.53 2.77
N SER A 711 -33.82 28.32 3.26
CA SER A 711 -34.09 29.60 3.95
C SER A 711 -33.73 30.79 3.06
N ASN A 712 -34.73 31.47 2.51
CA ASN A 712 -34.61 32.66 1.66
C ASN A 712 -33.82 33.79 2.36
N GLY A 713 -32.57 34.02 1.94
CA GLY A 713 -31.79 35.17 2.38
C GLY A 713 -30.44 35.27 1.67
N SER A 714 -30.38 36.01 0.57
CA SER A 714 -29.14 36.33 -0.15
C SER A 714 -28.38 37.45 0.57
N ALA A 715 -27.52 37.10 1.52
CA ALA A 715 -26.51 38.01 2.06
C ALA A 715 -25.11 37.44 1.82
N GLY A 716 -24.20 38.28 1.34
CA GLY A 716 -22.86 37.92 0.88
C GLY A 716 -22.07 37.10 1.90
N PHE A 717 -21.53 35.98 1.43
CA PHE A 717 -20.80 34.98 2.20
C PHE A 717 -19.36 35.45 2.47
N SER A 718 -19.18 36.38 3.42
CA SER A 718 -17.84 36.85 3.86
C SER A 718 -17.64 36.61 5.36
N ASP A 719 -16.59 35.83 5.66
CA ASP A 719 -15.78 35.74 6.89
C ASP A 719 -16.24 34.98 8.14
N ARG A 720 -17.45 34.42 8.22
CA ARG A 720 -17.77 33.49 9.33
C ARG A 720 -18.26 32.15 8.81
N LEU A 721 -17.36 31.17 8.76
CA LEU A 721 -17.76 29.76 8.72
C LEU A 721 -18.62 29.49 9.96
N THR A 722 -19.81 28.91 9.77
CA THR A 722 -20.57 28.37 10.91
C THR A 722 -19.72 27.28 11.58
N GLU A 723 -19.88 27.08 12.88
CA GLU A 723 -19.11 26.07 13.62
C GLU A 723 -19.24 24.69 12.97
N ASP A 724 -20.44 24.33 12.52
CA ASP A 724 -20.72 23.07 11.81
C ASP A 724 -19.86 22.89 10.53
N VAL A 725 -19.76 23.92 9.69
CA VAL A 725 -18.97 23.84 8.44
C VAL A 725 -17.47 23.73 8.76
N ARG A 726 -17.02 24.37 9.84
CA ARG A 726 -15.63 24.25 10.29
C ARG A 726 -15.34 22.84 10.77
N GLU A 727 -16.22 22.24 11.59
CA GLU A 727 -16.04 20.86 12.06
C GLU A 727 -15.99 19.88 10.88
N ASP A 728 -16.90 19.98 9.92
CA ASP A 728 -16.88 19.13 8.71
C ASP A 728 -15.59 19.29 7.90
N LEU A 729 -15.01 20.50 7.85
CA LEU A 729 -13.71 20.75 7.23
C LEU A 729 -12.54 20.16 8.05
N GLU A 730 -12.58 20.20 9.39
CA GLU A 730 -11.59 19.52 10.25
C GLU A 730 -11.55 18.03 9.91
N LEU A 731 -12.73 17.43 9.85
CA LEU A 731 -12.90 16.00 9.59
C LEU A 731 -12.52 15.65 8.16
N LEU A 732 -12.86 16.46 7.17
CA LEU A 732 -12.40 16.30 5.80
C LEU A 732 -10.88 16.22 5.73
N LEU A 733 -10.18 17.20 6.32
CA LEU A 733 -8.74 17.35 6.18
C LEU A 733 -7.98 16.22 6.88
N VAL A 734 -8.44 15.81 8.07
CA VAL A 734 -7.91 14.62 8.75
C VAL A 734 -8.20 13.37 7.94
N ALA A 735 -9.42 13.22 7.43
CA ALA A 735 -9.81 12.06 6.65
C ALA A 735 -9.01 11.93 5.34
N CYS A 736 -8.65 13.03 4.68
CA CYS A 736 -7.74 13.04 3.52
C CYS A 736 -6.36 12.44 3.86
N CYS A 737 -5.86 12.69 5.07
CA CYS A 737 -4.61 12.10 5.53
C CYS A 737 -4.79 10.62 5.92
N VAL A 738 -5.88 10.28 6.64
CA VAL A 738 -6.19 8.88 6.99
C VAL A 738 -6.34 7.99 5.76
N SER A 739 -7.07 8.47 4.75
CA SER A 739 -7.33 7.76 3.48
C SER A 739 -6.05 7.46 2.70
N THR A 740 -4.93 8.09 3.08
CA THR A 740 -3.64 7.99 2.42
C THR A 740 -2.55 7.43 3.33
N CYS A 741 -2.89 7.01 4.56
CA CYS A 741 -1.95 6.34 5.45
C CYS A 741 -1.30 5.11 4.77
N GLY A 742 0.02 5.11 4.75
CA GLY A 742 0.84 4.06 4.18
C GLY A 742 2.33 4.44 4.16
N PRO A 743 3.22 3.47 3.90
CA PRO A 743 4.67 3.68 3.99
C PRO A 743 5.23 4.63 2.91
N HIS A 744 4.50 4.87 1.82
CA HIS A 744 5.01 5.62 0.67
C HIS A 744 4.22 6.88 0.31
N ASN A 745 3.18 7.24 1.08
CA ASN A 745 2.26 8.30 0.71
C ASN A 745 2.25 9.44 1.74
N HIS A 746 3.40 10.06 1.95
CA HIS A 746 3.55 11.16 2.92
C HIS A 746 3.09 12.51 2.35
N GLY A 747 3.05 12.61 1.02
CA GLY A 747 2.81 13.89 0.35
C GLY A 747 1.42 14.47 0.57
N ILE A 748 0.40 13.63 0.81
CA ILE A 748 -0.97 14.13 0.98
C ILE A 748 -1.15 14.79 2.34
N CYS A 749 -0.73 14.16 3.45
CA CYS A 749 -0.77 14.81 4.76
C CYS A 749 0.07 16.10 4.78
N ALA A 750 1.23 16.09 4.11
CA ALA A 750 2.05 17.29 3.94
C ALA A 750 1.35 18.36 3.09
N ALA A 751 0.59 17.97 2.06
CA ALA A 751 -0.22 18.88 1.27
C ALA A 751 -1.38 19.47 2.07
N VAL A 752 -2.04 18.66 2.91
CA VAL A 752 -3.11 19.10 3.81
C VAL A 752 -2.59 20.15 4.79
N MET A 753 -1.48 19.91 5.48
CA MET A 753 -0.90 20.89 6.43
C MET A 753 -0.53 22.23 5.77
N LYS A 754 -0.26 22.21 4.46
CA LYS A 754 0.09 23.41 3.67
C LYS A 754 -1.11 24.06 3.01
N ALA A 755 -2.31 23.47 3.11
CA ALA A 755 -3.53 24.07 2.59
C ALA A 755 -3.99 25.23 3.50
N PRO A 756 -4.37 26.40 2.95
CA PRO A 756 -4.86 27.53 3.75
C PRO A 756 -6.04 27.16 4.67
N GLN A 757 -6.91 26.27 4.18
CA GLN A 757 -8.06 25.77 4.93
C GLN A 757 -7.61 25.08 6.22
N PHE A 758 -6.51 24.32 6.21
CA PHE A 758 -6.01 23.62 7.39
C PHE A 758 -5.57 24.60 8.48
N GLN A 759 -4.79 25.62 8.12
CA GLN A 759 -4.32 26.62 9.08
C GLN A 759 -5.48 27.38 9.73
N HIS A 760 -6.46 27.79 8.91
CA HIS A 760 -7.66 28.47 9.40
C HIS A 760 -8.48 27.59 10.34
N VAL A 761 -8.69 26.35 9.95
CA VAL A 761 -9.60 25.42 10.63
C VAL A 761 -8.99 24.90 11.94
N PHE A 762 -7.72 24.50 11.94
CA PHE A 762 -7.03 24.03 13.16
C PHE A 762 -6.46 25.16 14.01
N ARG A 763 -6.55 26.42 13.56
CA ARG A 763 -5.94 27.60 14.21
C ARG A 763 -4.46 27.40 14.51
N CYS A 764 -3.75 26.68 13.63
CA CYS A 764 -2.32 26.50 13.77
C CYS A 764 -1.67 27.87 13.69
N THR A 765 -1.01 28.30 14.77
CA THR A 765 -0.19 29.51 14.73
C THR A 765 0.82 29.32 13.63
N GLN A 766 0.82 30.20 12.63
CA GLN A 766 1.90 30.23 11.67
C GLN A 766 3.17 30.47 12.47
N LYS A 767 3.98 29.42 12.70
CA LYS A 767 5.39 29.65 12.97
C LYS A 767 5.85 30.48 11.77
N GLU A 768 6.20 31.74 12.04
CA GLU A 768 6.67 32.71 11.07
C GLU A 768 7.96 32.18 10.42
N ASP A 769 7.84 31.20 9.54
CA ASP A 769 8.80 30.99 8.48
C ASP A 769 8.60 32.19 7.56
N VAL A 770 9.43 33.22 7.74
CA VAL A 770 9.47 34.47 6.97
C VAL A 770 9.55 34.21 5.45
N ASP A 771 9.92 32.99 5.03
CA ASP A 771 9.91 32.54 3.64
C ASP A 771 8.54 32.02 3.12
N ARG A 772 7.56 31.72 3.98
CA ARG A 772 6.22 31.22 3.59
C ARG A 772 5.27 32.29 3.08
N GLU A 773 5.33 33.52 3.61
CA GLU A 773 4.37 34.60 3.31
C GLU A 773 4.43 35.03 1.83
N LYS A 774 5.62 34.90 1.20
CA LYS A 774 5.81 35.15 -0.23
C LYS A 774 5.23 34.06 -1.14
N CYS A 775 4.91 32.88 -0.60
CA CYS A 775 4.51 31.71 -1.37
C CYS A 775 3.02 31.38 -1.27
N SER A 776 2.32 31.78 -0.20
CA SER A 776 0.86 31.54 -0.07
C SER A 776 -0.01 32.66 -0.65
N SER A 777 0.53 33.86 -0.80
CA SER A 777 -0.15 35.03 -1.40
C SER A 777 -0.08 35.04 -2.94
N ARG A 778 0.66 34.11 -3.55
CA ARG A 778 0.89 34.00 -5.00
C ARG A 778 0.51 32.63 -5.51
#